data_AF-A0A5B9P7L6-F1
#
_entry.id   AF-A0A5B9P7L6-F1
#
_cell.length_a   1.000
_cell.length_b   1.000
_cell.length_c   1.000
_cell.angle_alpha   90.00
_cell.angle_beta   90.00
_cell.angle_gamma   90.00
#
_symmetry.space_group_name_H-M   'P 1'
#
loop_
_entity.id
_entity.type
_entity.pdbx_description
1 polymer ?
#
loop_
_entity_poly.entity_id
_entity_poly.type
_entity_poly.pdbx_seq_one_letter_code
_entity_poly.pdbx_strand_id
1 'polypeptide(L)'
;MSRSRQSKSERRRRFEQFEQRLVMSAQGIAADAPDLNQLIEEIAPLVAETSTGDIAESTNANDYGFDGSGQTIAVIDSGIAWDHAALGGGYGYGNKVVGGWDFAENDANPYDDGPAGFHGTHVAGIAAGDGSDFQGVAPGADLVGLRVFNDSGVGKIEWVESALQWVKNNLDSFENPITTVNMSLGADWQTETAADWNVISDELEALKSEGVFISVAAGNDFQDFFSKTLSYPAANENVVAVASHDADGQLSDFSQRDDQVLVAPGENIQSSVPDYLFGTRKSDQLLGASGTSMAAPYVAGASAVLRQAYGAMGYGEVDQDTLYQTFWDTSNQIYDSITETTFRQLDLDAAIASIVESVEANVEVTRVGTLTGGELIRGSISQPAEVDTFQFTAGAQGQIEFTFEATDQLDPTLKITNSDGQRVQLQLDGERAYIDVVAGETYRMEVASESGTGHYQISAEFQKASQATELGVVDSLEVVDFVSGDRTYSLTASKTGPMAFGFATDSLSGTIEVYDAMMNRLTSQQVQDGRVDFQFDVTEGESLTVLLKASGEVELAIDNLLSMQDGLLTVDGTEKADSFVVTDDDMLRVEVNGTRYSFQHADVSSIVIQGDAEQDSLQLSLSERYERTVLRQNRVDAFDGANTLRAIGFETIDVTGVGTLTVAGSESDDQIYGNYESMSITSGAARATGHGFAMMIADGKGGSDSIHLQGDDGNDVLHSKNDYSVLRSGDNSSRLIAINYEELVVDGSDGHDTANLFGSETDDQLTLGEDLVEVNNDRTTLSATEFERATAFSGNGSDTVVFTDSEGNDRFLFADGTSQLITDGVNMVAHDFTQIVVDATGGYDVAQISGSVANDQLNATREQTTFRAGITAIEMNHFSRVNVVANFQGYDSAEIVGTDGDDQFIVDSTSGSVIFDGGAIVRTVGFGDVSFAGGAGYDTSFLTGSVGADVLDVNSERAIFRTGKIQTVAREVESTRLNGAGGGDAVYLDDVQSLDVIAAIGDRAVAVLEQHRIEATEFDFLEASAVDGVIATYDMERVDFEAVLRGQWQQR
;
A
#
# COMPACT_ATOMS: atom_id res chain seq x y z
N MET A 1 -29.29 13.15 -2.70
CA MET A 1 -28.84 13.69 -4.01
C MET A 1 -28.07 15.00 -3.79
N SER A 2 -26.83 15.06 -4.29
CA SER A 2 -25.92 16.21 -4.47
C SER A 2 -24.50 15.84 -3.99
N ARG A 3 -23.78 15.04 -4.78
CA ARG A 3 -22.35 14.75 -4.59
C ARG A 3 -21.52 15.81 -5.30
N SER A 4 -20.73 16.60 -4.58
CA SER A 4 -19.68 17.41 -5.18
C SER A 4 -18.47 16.52 -5.47
N ARG A 5 -18.21 16.24 -6.76
CA ARG A 5 -16.94 15.68 -7.21
C ARG A 5 -15.86 16.77 -7.11
N GLN A 6 -14.98 16.68 -6.13
CA GLN A 6 -13.66 17.30 -6.21
C GLN A 6 -12.80 16.42 -7.13
N SER A 7 -12.52 16.90 -8.34
CA SER A 7 -11.47 16.34 -9.18
C SER A 7 -10.11 16.72 -8.60
N LYS A 8 -9.43 15.80 -7.92
CA LYS A 8 -7.98 15.85 -7.77
C LYS A 8 -7.39 15.68 -9.17
N SER A 9 -6.85 16.76 -9.74
CA SER A 9 -5.94 16.66 -10.87
C SER A 9 -4.60 16.16 -10.33
N GLU A 10 -4.34 14.86 -10.43
CA GLU A 10 -2.97 14.35 -10.38
C GLU A 10 -2.21 14.97 -11.56
N ARG A 11 -1.47 16.06 -11.33
CA ARG A 11 -0.38 16.44 -12.22
C ARG A 11 0.68 15.35 -12.05
N ARG A 12 0.67 14.34 -12.94
CA ARG A 12 1.80 13.42 -13.09
C ARG A 12 3.05 14.27 -13.33
N ARG A 13 4.03 14.13 -12.43
CA ARG A 13 5.35 14.76 -12.49
C ARG A 13 6.07 14.17 -13.72
N ARG A 14 6.60 14.99 -14.61
CA ARG A 14 7.26 14.56 -15.86
C ARG A 14 8.55 15.32 -16.01
N PHE A 15 9.57 14.68 -16.57
CA PHE A 15 10.74 15.39 -17.08
C PHE A 15 10.32 16.29 -18.26
N GLU A 16 11.07 17.35 -18.49
CA GLU A 16 10.92 18.20 -19.68
C GLU A 16 11.00 17.33 -20.94
N GLN A 17 10.19 17.67 -21.96
CA GLN A 17 10.43 17.08 -23.27
C GLN A 17 11.75 17.61 -23.81
N PHE A 18 12.60 16.77 -24.40
CA PHE A 18 13.91 17.22 -24.89
C PHE A 18 13.78 18.38 -25.93
N GLU A 19 12.67 18.47 -26.69
CA GLU A 19 12.39 19.61 -27.60
C GLU A 19 12.32 20.97 -26.86
N GLN A 20 11.92 20.99 -25.59
CA GLN A 20 11.91 22.21 -24.77
C GLN A 20 13.31 22.62 -24.33
N ARG A 21 14.26 21.66 -24.28
CA ARG A 21 15.66 21.91 -23.90
C ARG A 21 16.55 22.25 -25.10
N LEU A 22 16.10 22.03 -26.34
CA LEU A 22 16.88 22.22 -27.55
C LEU A 22 16.63 23.58 -28.21
N VAL A 23 17.70 24.33 -28.44
CA VAL A 23 17.69 25.42 -29.43
C VAL A 23 18.42 24.91 -30.68
N MET A 24 17.67 24.57 -31.72
CA MET A 24 18.26 24.20 -33.02
C MET A 24 18.89 25.42 -33.68
N SER A 25 20.21 25.40 -33.90
CA SER A 25 20.89 26.41 -34.69
C SER A 25 20.62 26.16 -36.18
N ALA A 26 20.07 27.15 -36.87
CA ALA A 26 19.70 27.01 -38.28
C ALA A 26 20.94 27.02 -39.20
N GLN A 27 21.56 25.85 -39.40
CA GLN A 27 22.38 25.55 -40.58
C GLN A 27 22.05 24.16 -41.15
N GLY A 28 20.80 23.97 -41.58
CA GLY A 28 20.42 22.88 -42.47
C GLY A 28 20.42 23.34 -43.92
N ILE A 29 21.36 22.86 -44.74
CA ILE A 29 21.27 22.94 -46.20
C ILE A 29 20.10 22.05 -46.63
N ALA A 30 19.01 22.69 -47.08
CA ALA A 30 17.75 22.04 -47.41
C ALA A 30 17.81 21.16 -48.68
N ALA A 31 17.00 20.09 -48.66
CA ALA A 31 16.35 19.50 -49.84
C ALA A 31 15.05 18.84 -49.34
N ASP A 32 13.85 19.02 -49.90
CA ASP A 32 13.38 19.72 -51.10
C ASP A 32 11.84 19.78 -51.04
N ALA A 33 11.22 20.95 -51.24
CA ALA A 33 9.92 21.13 -51.91
C ALA A 33 9.65 22.63 -52.15
N PRO A 34 9.00 23.00 -53.26
CA PRO A 34 9.59 23.95 -54.21
C PRO A 34 9.06 25.39 -54.11
N ASP A 35 9.85 26.30 -54.71
CA ASP A 35 9.46 27.64 -55.21
C ASP A 35 9.89 28.88 -54.40
N LEU A 36 11.18 28.94 -54.03
CA LEU A 36 11.84 30.17 -53.55
C LEU A 36 13.13 30.52 -54.32
N ASN A 37 13.27 30.01 -55.55
CA ASN A 37 14.46 30.19 -56.41
C ASN A 37 14.54 31.54 -57.14
N GLN A 38 13.93 32.61 -56.62
CA GLN A 38 13.98 33.92 -57.29
C GLN A 38 14.36 35.11 -56.41
N LEU A 39 15.00 34.87 -55.26
CA LEU A 39 15.44 35.95 -54.36
C LEU A 39 16.83 35.79 -53.71
N ILE A 40 17.59 34.73 -54.00
CA ILE A 40 18.91 34.48 -53.35
C ILE A 40 20.10 34.56 -54.33
N GLU A 41 19.90 35.05 -55.56
CA GLU A 41 21.00 35.30 -56.52
C GLU A 41 21.66 36.70 -56.39
N GLU A 42 21.33 37.51 -55.39
CA GLU A 42 21.86 38.90 -55.27
C GLU A 42 22.75 39.20 -54.04
N ILE A 43 23.16 38.21 -53.22
CA ILE A 43 24.09 38.45 -52.07
C ILE A 43 25.27 37.46 -52.06
N ALA A 44 25.79 37.13 -53.24
CA ALA A 44 26.82 36.10 -53.41
C ALA A 44 28.29 36.52 -53.16
N PRO A 45 28.63 37.74 -52.65
CA PRO A 45 29.97 37.89 -52.09
C PRO A 45 30.03 38.89 -50.90
N LEU A 46 29.77 38.43 -49.67
CA LEU A 46 30.18 39.06 -48.41
C LEU A 46 29.69 38.19 -47.22
N VAL A 47 30.41 37.11 -46.88
CA VAL A 47 30.69 36.62 -45.51
C VAL A 47 31.73 35.51 -45.69
N ALA A 48 33.00 35.88 -45.61
CA ALA A 48 34.04 34.98 -45.14
C ALA A 48 34.28 35.37 -43.67
N GLU A 49 34.45 34.38 -42.81
CA GLU A 49 34.69 34.49 -41.36
C GLU A 49 33.44 34.71 -40.48
N THR A 50 32.85 33.59 -40.04
CA THR A 50 32.21 33.43 -38.73
C THR A 50 32.54 32.01 -38.28
N SER A 51 33.26 31.89 -37.17
CA SER A 51 33.75 30.64 -36.58
C SER A 51 32.60 29.70 -36.26
N THR A 52 32.71 28.47 -36.74
CA THR A 52 32.01 27.32 -36.18
C THR A 52 32.73 26.96 -34.88
N GLY A 53 32.00 26.80 -33.78
CA GLY A 53 32.54 26.28 -32.53
C GLY A 53 32.83 24.80 -32.70
N ASP A 54 33.93 24.45 -33.36
CA ASP A 54 34.40 23.09 -33.43
C ASP A 54 34.93 22.70 -32.03
N ILE A 55 34.50 21.54 -31.54
CA ILE A 55 35.05 20.88 -30.33
C ILE A 55 36.58 20.66 -30.45
N ALA A 56 37.12 20.86 -31.66
CA ALA A 56 38.52 20.80 -32.03
C ALA A 56 39.38 21.97 -31.53
N GLU A 57 38.83 23.08 -31.01
CA GLU A 57 39.67 24.19 -30.53
C GLU A 57 40.17 24.05 -29.07
N SER A 58 39.90 22.95 -28.34
CA SER A 58 40.54 22.78 -27.01
C SER A 58 40.71 21.35 -26.45
N THR A 59 40.85 20.31 -27.27
CA THR A 59 41.31 19.01 -26.74
C THR A 59 42.59 18.57 -27.43
N ASN A 60 43.73 18.95 -26.87
CA ASN A 60 45.01 18.28 -27.14
C ASN A 60 45.17 17.05 -26.22
N ALA A 61 44.09 16.46 -25.68
CA ALA A 61 44.13 15.19 -24.96
C ALA A 61 44.83 14.08 -25.78
N ASN A 62 44.65 14.11 -27.11
CA ASN A 62 45.37 13.27 -28.06
C ASN A 62 46.90 13.51 -28.08
N ASP A 63 47.39 14.72 -27.76
CA ASP A 63 48.83 15.00 -27.66
C ASP A 63 49.47 14.30 -26.45
N TYR A 64 48.69 14.00 -25.41
CA TYR A 64 49.09 13.17 -24.27
C TYR A 64 48.82 11.67 -24.49
N GLY A 65 48.12 11.31 -25.56
CA GLY A 65 47.78 9.93 -25.90
C GLY A 65 46.65 9.32 -25.06
N PHE A 66 45.80 10.15 -24.44
CA PHE A 66 44.63 9.71 -23.69
C PHE A 66 43.35 10.02 -24.47
N ASP A 67 42.52 9.00 -24.64
CA ASP A 67 41.30 9.00 -25.45
C ASP A 67 40.09 8.41 -24.70
N GLY A 68 40.23 8.05 -23.43
CA GLY A 68 39.21 7.39 -22.61
C GLY A 68 39.17 5.87 -22.75
N SER A 69 40.13 5.24 -23.45
CA SER A 69 40.22 3.78 -23.53
C SER A 69 40.26 3.13 -22.15
N GLY A 70 39.57 1.99 -22.02
CA GLY A 70 39.46 1.27 -20.75
C GLY A 70 38.28 1.69 -19.88
N GLN A 71 37.44 2.61 -20.34
CA GLN A 71 36.30 3.17 -19.61
C GLN A 71 35.02 3.03 -20.43
N THR A 72 33.88 2.86 -19.76
CA THR A 72 32.54 2.88 -20.36
C THR A 72 31.71 4.05 -19.82
N ILE A 73 31.05 4.79 -20.72
CA ILE A 73 30.14 5.90 -20.38
C ILE A 73 28.69 5.47 -20.62
N ALA A 74 27.87 5.48 -19.57
CA ALA A 74 26.43 5.23 -19.67
C ALA A 74 25.68 6.54 -19.99
N VAL A 75 24.92 6.55 -21.08
CA VAL A 75 24.12 7.68 -21.53
C VAL A 75 22.65 7.40 -21.24
N ILE A 76 22.09 8.10 -20.24
CA ILE A 76 20.67 8.02 -19.88
C ILE A 76 19.92 9.13 -20.63
N ASP A 77 19.29 8.78 -21.76
CA ASP A 77 18.69 9.75 -22.68
C ASP A 77 17.57 9.10 -23.55
N SER A 78 17.35 9.60 -24.76
CA SER A 78 16.32 9.17 -25.72
C SER A 78 16.69 7.91 -26.53
N GLY A 79 17.90 7.39 -26.33
CA GLY A 79 18.46 6.25 -27.06
C GLY A 79 19.79 6.61 -27.72
N ILE A 80 20.42 5.64 -28.37
CA ILE A 80 21.63 5.86 -29.19
C ILE A 80 21.41 5.22 -30.56
N ALA A 81 21.59 5.95 -31.66
CA ALA A 81 21.64 5.34 -33.00
C ALA A 81 23.06 4.76 -33.26
N TRP A 82 23.33 3.60 -32.67
CA TRP A 82 24.66 2.95 -32.72
C TRP A 82 25.13 2.54 -34.11
N ASP A 83 24.24 2.52 -35.10
CA ASP A 83 24.59 2.25 -36.50
C ASP A 83 25.26 3.46 -37.19
N HIS A 84 25.27 4.62 -36.56
CA HIS A 84 26.06 5.77 -36.98
C HIS A 84 27.57 5.45 -36.91
N ALA A 85 28.33 5.78 -37.96
CA ALA A 85 29.75 5.41 -38.07
C ALA A 85 30.61 5.95 -36.91
N ALA A 86 30.38 7.19 -36.48
CA ALA A 86 31.06 7.77 -35.31
C ALA A 86 30.77 7.03 -33.99
N LEU A 87 29.72 6.22 -33.92
CA LEU A 87 29.32 5.44 -32.75
C LEU A 87 29.64 3.94 -32.91
N GLY A 88 30.49 3.59 -33.89
CA GLY A 88 31.01 2.24 -34.11
C GLY A 88 30.20 1.40 -35.11
N GLY A 89 29.03 1.85 -35.56
CA GLY A 89 28.24 1.18 -36.59
C GLY A 89 27.59 -0.15 -36.17
N GLY A 90 27.53 -0.45 -34.87
CA GLY A 90 27.06 -1.72 -34.34
C GLY A 90 26.77 -1.69 -32.84
N TYR A 91 26.03 -2.69 -32.36
CA TYR A 91 25.56 -2.82 -30.98
C TYR A 91 25.91 -4.17 -30.36
N GLY A 92 26.29 -4.15 -29.08
CA GLY A 92 26.62 -5.32 -28.29
C GLY A 92 28.13 -5.58 -28.20
N TYR A 93 28.50 -6.66 -27.52
CA TYR A 93 29.90 -7.04 -27.24
C TYR A 93 30.84 -6.90 -28.45
N GLY A 94 31.93 -6.14 -28.27
CA GLY A 94 32.93 -5.86 -29.30
C GLY A 94 32.62 -4.68 -30.23
N ASN A 95 31.52 -3.94 -29.99
CA ASN A 95 31.24 -2.65 -30.63
C ASN A 95 31.42 -1.51 -29.62
N LYS A 96 31.55 -0.27 -30.10
CA LYS A 96 31.64 0.93 -29.25
C LYS A 96 30.40 1.08 -28.35
N VAL A 97 29.19 0.82 -28.86
CA VAL A 97 28.00 0.73 -28.01
C VAL A 97 27.86 -0.72 -27.51
N VAL A 98 28.39 -0.99 -26.32
CA VAL A 98 28.59 -2.35 -25.79
C VAL A 98 27.31 -3.00 -25.25
N GLY A 99 26.30 -2.20 -24.90
CA GLY A 99 25.03 -2.69 -24.38
C GLY A 99 24.07 -1.57 -23.99
N GLY A 100 22.97 -1.94 -23.33
CA GLY A 100 21.96 -0.99 -22.87
C GLY A 100 20.55 -1.57 -22.77
N TRP A 101 19.58 -0.72 -22.43
CA TRP A 101 18.18 -1.09 -22.21
C TRP A 101 17.24 0.07 -22.54
N ASP A 102 16.06 -0.23 -23.06
CA ASP A 102 14.97 0.72 -23.25
C ASP A 102 13.94 0.58 -22.12
N PHE A 103 13.89 1.55 -21.21
CA PHE A 103 12.92 1.60 -20.11
C PHE A 103 11.58 2.20 -20.53
N ALA A 104 11.55 2.98 -21.61
CA ALA A 104 10.32 3.58 -22.14
C ALA A 104 9.42 2.51 -22.78
N GLU A 105 10.02 1.54 -23.48
CA GLU A 105 9.32 0.44 -24.16
C GLU A 105 9.55 -0.93 -23.49
N ASN A 106 10.45 -0.99 -22.51
CA ASN A 106 10.78 -2.15 -21.69
C ASN A 106 11.35 -3.33 -22.49
N ASP A 107 12.38 -3.07 -23.29
CA ASP A 107 13.10 -4.09 -24.05
C ASP A 107 14.63 -3.83 -24.11
N ALA A 108 15.37 -4.75 -24.71
CA ALA A 108 16.83 -4.70 -24.81
C ALA A 108 17.33 -3.89 -26.03
N ASN A 109 16.52 -2.99 -26.59
CA ASN A 109 16.84 -2.23 -27.79
C ASN A 109 16.84 -0.72 -27.49
N PRO A 110 17.94 -0.14 -26.97
CA PRO A 110 18.00 1.28 -26.62
C PRO A 110 18.14 2.21 -27.85
N TYR A 111 17.61 1.81 -29.01
CA TYR A 111 17.85 2.53 -30.26
C TYR A 111 17.12 3.86 -30.22
N ASP A 112 17.78 4.89 -30.72
CA ASP A 112 17.14 6.19 -30.91
C ASP A 112 16.33 6.11 -32.21
N ASP A 113 15.14 5.49 -32.22
CA ASP A 113 14.24 5.36 -33.40
C ASP A 113 13.02 6.28 -33.37
N GLY A 114 12.81 7.00 -32.27
CA GLY A 114 11.64 7.83 -32.09
C GLY A 114 11.56 8.97 -33.13
N PRO A 115 10.37 9.38 -33.59
CA PRO A 115 10.22 10.61 -34.40
C PRO A 115 10.76 11.86 -33.72
N ALA A 116 10.76 11.84 -32.39
CA ALA A 116 11.35 12.83 -31.51
C ALA A 116 12.83 12.49 -31.19
N GLY A 117 13.23 11.23 -31.30
CA GLY A 117 14.57 10.74 -31.00
C GLY A 117 15.67 11.31 -31.90
N PHE A 118 16.71 11.89 -31.28
CA PHE A 118 18.01 12.25 -31.87
C PHE A 118 18.95 12.80 -30.79
N HIS A 119 18.39 13.30 -29.69
CA HIS A 119 19.10 13.99 -28.63
C HIS A 119 20.14 13.09 -27.95
N GLY A 120 19.79 11.83 -27.66
CA GLY A 120 20.69 10.87 -27.02
C GLY A 120 21.85 10.47 -27.93
N THR A 121 21.59 10.33 -29.24
CA THR A 121 22.64 10.13 -30.25
C THR A 121 23.60 11.32 -30.34
N HIS A 122 23.09 12.55 -30.22
CA HIS A 122 23.91 13.78 -30.22
C HIS A 122 24.79 13.85 -28.98
N VAL A 123 24.21 13.57 -27.81
CA VAL A 123 24.90 13.49 -26.51
C VAL A 123 25.99 12.42 -26.53
N ALA A 124 25.68 11.21 -27.00
CA ALA A 124 26.64 10.10 -27.08
C ALA A 124 27.83 10.43 -28.00
N GLY A 125 27.58 11.12 -29.11
CA GLY A 125 28.64 11.59 -30.00
C GLY A 125 29.59 12.58 -29.31
N ILE A 126 29.09 13.55 -28.55
CA ILE A 126 29.93 14.51 -27.84
C ILE A 126 30.81 13.78 -26.82
N ALA A 127 30.24 12.82 -26.09
CA ALA A 127 30.97 12.08 -25.07
C ALA A 127 32.09 11.22 -25.67
N ALA A 128 31.79 10.40 -26.69
CA ALA A 128 32.71 9.34 -27.14
C ALA A 128 32.67 9.01 -28.65
N GLY A 129 32.23 9.94 -29.51
CA GLY A 129 32.23 9.72 -30.96
C GLY A 129 33.65 9.54 -31.54
N ASP A 130 33.83 8.56 -32.42
CA ASP A 130 35.09 8.25 -33.11
C ASP A 130 34.88 8.25 -34.64
N GLY A 131 34.48 9.40 -35.18
CA GLY A 131 34.28 9.61 -36.62
C GLY A 131 35.47 10.33 -37.26
N SER A 132 35.68 10.12 -38.56
CA SER A 132 36.72 10.85 -39.30
C SER A 132 36.47 12.35 -39.42
N ASP A 133 35.19 12.74 -39.42
CA ASP A 133 34.73 14.11 -39.63
C ASP A 133 34.28 14.75 -38.30
N PHE A 134 34.25 13.97 -37.22
CA PHE A 134 33.82 14.40 -35.89
C PHE A 134 34.37 13.47 -34.81
N GLN A 135 35.01 14.05 -33.79
CA GLN A 135 35.54 13.31 -32.65
C GLN A 135 34.95 13.89 -31.36
N GLY A 136 34.40 13.01 -30.52
CA GLY A 136 33.98 13.33 -29.17
C GLY A 136 35.17 13.48 -28.23
N VAL A 137 34.89 13.78 -26.96
CA VAL A 137 35.95 14.05 -25.97
C VAL A 137 36.73 12.78 -25.60
N ALA A 138 36.05 11.63 -25.51
CA ALA A 138 36.63 10.34 -25.16
C ALA A 138 36.43 9.30 -26.30
N PRO A 139 37.07 9.45 -27.47
CA PRO A 139 36.81 8.60 -28.63
C PRO A 139 37.21 7.13 -28.42
N GLY A 140 38.06 6.81 -27.45
CA GLY A 140 38.43 5.44 -27.06
C GLY A 140 37.48 4.80 -26.03
N ALA A 141 36.56 5.56 -25.42
CA ALA A 141 35.62 5.02 -24.44
C ALA A 141 34.51 4.20 -25.10
N ASP A 142 34.05 3.18 -24.39
CA ASP A 142 32.84 2.43 -24.73
C ASP A 142 31.59 3.20 -24.26
N LEU A 143 30.44 2.87 -24.85
CA LEU A 143 29.16 3.49 -24.57
C LEU A 143 28.10 2.45 -24.18
N VAL A 144 27.26 2.82 -23.21
CA VAL A 144 26.02 2.10 -22.90
C VAL A 144 24.84 3.03 -23.10
N GLY A 145 23.83 2.59 -23.85
CA GLY A 145 22.61 3.38 -24.11
C GLY A 145 21.47 2.99 -23.16
N LEU A 146 20.97 3.93 -22.36
CA LEU A 146 19.80 3.71 -21.50
C LEU A 146 18.69 4.67 -21.91
N ARG A 147 17.69 4.13 -22.59
CA ARG A 147 16.59 4.93 -23.15
C ARG A 147 15.48 5.12 -22.11
N VAL A 148 15.23 6.38 -21.74
CA VAL A 148 14.25 6.80 -20.73
C VAL A 148 13.20 7.80 -21.26
N PHE A 149 13.26 8.11 -22.56
CA PHE A 149 12.23 8.89 -23.26
C PHE A 149 11.58 8.03 -24.33
N ASN A 150 10.26 8.06 -24.38
CA ASN A 150 9.52 7.38 -25.44
C ASN A 150 9.58 8.15 -26.77
N ASP A 151 9.03 7.58 -27.83
CA ASP A 151 8.92 8.15 -29.18
C ASP A 151 8.31 9.58 -29.26
N SER A 152 7.58 10.01 -28.23
CA SER A 152 7.00 11.36 -28.13
C SER A 152 7.87 12.32 -27.31
N GLY A 153 9.11 11.94 -26.97
CA GLY A 153 10.02 12.72 -26.14
C GLY A 153 9.58 12.87 -24.70
N VAL A 154 8.68 12.01 -24.20
CA VAL A 154 8.20 12.08 -22.82
C VAL A 154 9.03 11.15 -21.95
N GLY A 155 9.63 11.69 -20.89
CA GLY A 155 10.33 10.94 -19.85
C GLY A 155 9.51 10.80 -18.56
N LYS A 156 9.90 9.85 -17.72
CA LYS A 156 9.30 9.58 -16.41
C LYS A 156 10.39 9.37 -15.37
N ILE A 157 10.13 9.76 -14.12
CA ILE A 157 11.11 9.63 -13.03
C ILE A 157 11.43 8.17 -12.74
N GLU A 158 10.42 7.29 -12.80
CA GLU A 158 10.55 5.86 -12.54
C GLU A 158 11.45 5.16 -13.58
N TRP A 159 11.50 5.68 -14.81
CA TRP A 159 12.40 5.17 -15.86
C TRP A 159 13.85 5.58 -15.63
N VAL A 160 14.07 6.79 -15.11
CA VAL A 160 15.41 7.28 -14.76
C VAL A 160 15.94 6.55 -13.53
N GLU A 161 15.11 6.36 -12.50
CA GLU A 161 15.41 5.54 -11.32
C GLU A 161 15.83 4.12 -11.73
N SER A 162 15.01 3.46 -12.57
CA SER A 162 15.32 2.12 -13.10
C SER A 162 16.62 2.09 -13.91
N ALA A 163 16.92 3.14 -14.67
CA ALA A 163 18.16 3.25 -15.44
C ALA A 163 19.38 3.39 -14.52
N LEU A 164 19.30 4.17 -13.44
CA LEU A 164 20.39 4.31 -12.47
C LEU A 164 20.62 3.00 -11.70
N GLN A 165 19.56 2.30 -11.30
CA GLN A 165 19.65 0.96 -10.72
C GLN A 165 20.27 -0.05 -11.70
N TRP A 166 19.92 0.05 -13.00
CA TRP A 166 20.53 -0.77 -14.03
C TRP A 166 22.03 -0.50 -14.15
N VAL A 167 22.48 0.76 -14.11
CA VAL A 167 23.91 1.08 -14.14
C VAL A 167 24.62 0.42 -12.96
N LYS A 168 24.10 0.59 -11.74
CA LYS A 168 24.67 0.01 -10.52
C LYS A 168 24.83 -1.51 -10.65
N ASN A 169 23.81 -2.18 -11.20
CA ASN A 169 23.83 -3.63 -11.39
C ASN A 169 24.72 -4.12 -12.54
N ASN A 170 25.21 -3.23 -13.40
CA ASN A 170 25.99 -3.56 -14.59
C ASN A 170 27.36 -2.87 -14.66
N LEU A 171 27.86 -2.31 -13.55
CA LEU A 171 29.13 -1.58 -13.50
C LEU A 171 30.28 -2.36 -14.16
N ASP A 172 30.43 -3.63 -13.81
CA ASP A 172 31.51 -4.49 -14.32
C ASP A 172 31.04 -5.55 -15.33
N SER A 173 29.87 -5.37 -15.94
CA SER A 173 29.28 -6.37 -16.84
C SER A 173 29.83 -6.35 -18.27
N PHE A 174 30.69 -5.39 -18.60
CA PHE A 174 31.28 -5.19 -19.92
C PHE A 174 32.80 -5.40 -19.89
N GLU A 175 33.46 -5.35 -21.06
CA GLU A 175 34.92 -5.49 -21.14
C GLU A 175 35.63 -4.36 -20.36
N ASN A 176 35.07 -3.16 -20.41
CA ASN A 176 35.50 -1.99 -19.64
C ASN A 176 34.38 -1.60 -18.64
N PRO A 177 34.71 -1.22 -17.40
CA PRO A 177 33.70 -0.88 -16.40
C PRO A 177 32.95 0.42 -16.75
N ILE A 178 31.69 0.52 -16.34
CA ILE A 178 30.93 1.77 -16.40
C ILE A 178 31.47 2.70 -15.31
N THR A 179 32.22 3.71 -15.73
CA THR A 179 32.86 4.63 -14.78
C THR A 179 32.23 6.01 -14.77
N THR A 180 31.36 6.29 -15.75
CA THR A 180 30.74 7.60 -15.93
C THR A 180 29.30 7.45 -16.36
N VAL A 181 28.40 8.25 -15.78
CA VAL A 181 27.00 8.39 -16.18
C VAL A 181 26.78 9.81 -16.67
N ASN A 182 26.19 9.95 -17.85
CA ASN A 182 25.71 11.23 -18.38
C ASN A 182 24.18 11.27 -18.35
N MET A 183 23.63 12.30 -17.72
CA MET A 183 22.20 12.62 -17.71
C MET A 183 21.96 14.01 -18.30
N SER A 184 21.73 14.08 -19.60
CA SER A 184 21.35 15.32 -20.30
C SER A 184 19.84 15.60 -20.20
N LEU A 185 19.26 15.41 -19.02
CA LEU A 185 17.83 15.53 -18.72
C LEU A 185 17.57 16.44 -17.49
N GLY A 186 16.33 16.87 -17.29
CA GLY A 186 15.95 17.75 -16.18
C GLY A 186 14.45 17.98 -16.12
N ALA A 187 13.93 18.27 -14.93
CA ALA A 187 12.53 18.62 -14.72
C ALA A 187 12.33 20.15 -14.73
N ASP A 188 11.11 20.60 -15.05
CA ASP A 188 10.66 22.01 -15.08
C ASP A 188 10.78 22.77 -13.72
N TRP A 189 11.46 22.18 -12.72
CA TRP A 189 11.58 22.69 -11.36
C TRP A 189 13.00 23.16 -11.11
N GLN A 190 13.10 24.44 -10.74
CA GLN A 190 14.36 25.13 -10.49
C GLN A 190 14.54 25.33 -9.00
N THR A 191 15.69 24.91 -8.49
CA THR A 191 16.00 24.96 -7.06
C THR A 191 17.50 25.07 -6.85
N GLU A 192 17.91 25.68 -5.74
CA GLU A 192 19.32 25.75 -5.28
C GLU A 192 19.75 24.46 -4.57
N THR A 193 18.79 23.64 -4.13
CA THR A 193 19.03 22.38 -3.39
C THR A 193 18.01 21.32 -3.80
N ALA A 194 18.34 20.03 -3.65
CA ALA A 194 17.36 18.97 -3.85
C ALA A 194 16.10 19.22 -2.99
N ALA A 195 14.91 19.13 -3.58
CA ALA A 195 13.67 19.25 -2.83
C ALA A 195 13.49 18.05 -1.88
N ASP A 196 12.65 18.19 -0.83
CA ASP A 196 12.26 17.12 0.13
C ASP A 196 11.69 15.82 -0.51
N TRP A 197 11.61 15.76 -1.85
CA TRP A 197 11.15 14.64 -2.65
C TRP A 197 12.29 14.10 -3.51
N ASN A 198 13.39 13.69 -2.88
CA ASN A 198 14.63 13.30 -3.55
C ASN A 198 14.58 11.83 -4.02
N VAL A 199 13.67 11.53 -4.96
CA VAL A 199 13.25 10.16 -5.36
C VAL A 199 14.36 9.32 -5.99
N ILE A 200 15.42 9.95 -6.52
CA ILE A 200 16.56 9.23 -7.13
C ILE A 200 17.89 9.53 -6.43
N SER A 201 17.85 10.13 -5.22
CA SER A 201 19.08 10.57 -4.56
C SER A 201 19.98 9.43 -4.15
N ASP A 202 19.36 8.37 -3.66
CA ASP A 202 19.98 7.18 -3.12
C ASP A 202 20.64 6.40 -4.24
N GLU A 203 20.04 6.32 -5.43
CA GLU A 203 20.77 5.79 -6.59
C GLU A 203 21.96 6.65 -7.00
N LEU A 204 21.82 7.99 -6.98
CA LEU A 204 22.91 8.90 -7.33
C LEU A 204 24.05 8.84 -6.29
N GLU A 205 23.72 8.77 -5.01
CA GLU A 205 24.68 8.58 -3.91
C GLU A 205 25.39 7.23 -4.03
N ALA A 206 24.63 6.16 -4.28
CA ALA A 206 25.18 4.83 -4.47
C ALA A 206 26.18 4.80 -5.64
N LEU A 207 25.81 5.32 -6.81
CA LEU A 207 26.72 5.37 -7.96
C LEU A 207 27.97 6.22 -7.68
N LYS A 208 27.82 7.39 -7.04
CA LYS A 208 28.94 8.21 -6.62
C LYS A 208 29.89 7.44 -5.68
N SER A 209 29.34 6.67 -4.73
CA SER A 209 30.10 5.87 -3.77
C SER A 209 30.89 4.73 -4.41
N GLU A 210 30.41 4.21 -5.55
CA GLU A 210 31.10 3.22 -6.40
C GLU A 210 32.15 3.87 -7.32
N GLY A 211 32.46 5.16 -7.12
CA GLY A 211 33.41 5.91 -7.92
C GLY A 211 32.90 6.33 -9.30
N VAL A 212 31.61 6.15 -9.61
CA VAL A 212 31.04 6.60 -10.89
C VAL A 212 30.97 8.12 -10.94
N PHE A 213 31.47 8.71 -12.02
CA PHE A 213 31.36 10.15 -12.26
C PHE A 213 30.01 10.46 -12.90
N ILE A 214 29.15 11.23 -12.23
CA ILE A 214 27.79 11.53 -12.67
C ILE A 214 27.70 12.96 -13.17
N SER A 215 27.63 13.13 -14.50
CA SER A 215 27.53 14.44 -15.16
C SER A 215 26.07 14.76 -15.55
N VAL A 216 25.57 15.93 -15.14
CA VAL A 216 24.17 16.32 -15.33
C VAL A 216 24.05 17.73 -15.89
N ALA A 217 23.18 17.92 -16.89
CA ALA A 217 22.92 19.21 -17.48
C ALA A 217 22.23 20.19 -16.51
N ALA A 218 22.81 21.37 -16.29
CA ALA A 218 22.32 22.35 -15.31
C ALA A 218 20.89 22.86 -15.57
N GLY A 219 20.46 22.93 -16.84
CA GLY A 219 19.16 23.48 -17.27
C GLY A 219 19.30 24.70 -18.17
N ASN A 220 18.25 25.04 -18.93
CA ASN A 220 18.30 26.00 -20.05
C ASN A 220 17.36 27.22 -19.90
N ASP A 221 16.89 27.51 -18.68
CA ASP A 221 15.88 28.55 -18.48
C ASP A 221 16.42 29.83 -17.82
N PHE A 222 17.73 30.02 -17.71
CA PHE A 222 18.26 31.17 -16.96
C PHE A 222 17.75 32.51 -17.50
N GLN A 223 17.60 32.63 -18.82
CA GLN A 223 17.02 33.80 -19.48
C GLN A 223 15.55 34.07 -19.13
N ASP A 224 14.82 33.08 -18.62
CA ASP A 224 13.41 33.22 -18.24
C ASP A 224 13.26 33.61 -16.76
N PHE A 225 14.16 33.14 -15.89
CA PHE A 225 14.04 33.30 -14.43
C PHE A 225 15.07 34.25 -13.81
N PHE A 226 16.22 34.45 -14.46
CA PHE A 226 17.35 35.27 -13.98
C PHE A 226 17.78 34.94 -12.53
N SER A 227 17.65 33.68 -12.11
CA SER A 227 18.04 33.17 -10.79
C SER A 227 19.21 32.21 -10.89
N LYS A 228 20.06 32.21 -9.86
CA LYS A 228 21.09 31.17 -9.69
C LYS A 228 20.44 29.91 -9.14
N THR A 229 19.88 29.10 -10.01
CA THR A 229 19.24 27.83 -9.66
C THR A 229 19.77 26.73 -10.57
N LEU A 230 19.44 25.48 -10.26
CA LEU A 230 19.64 24.32 -11.12
C LEU A 230 18.32 23.60 -11.34
N SER A 231 18.20 22.90 -12.48
CA SER A 231 17.13 21.92 -12.70
C SER A 231 17.41 20.63 -11.93
N TYR A 232 16.39 19.93 -11.44
CA TYR A 232 16.59 18.58 -10.87
C TYR A 232 16.73 17.54 -12.01
N PRO A 233 17.72 16.62 -12.00
CA PRO A 233 18.56 16.24 -10.86
C PRO A 233 19.90 16.97 -10.71
N ALA A 234 20.23 17.97 -11.53
CA ALA A 234 21.49 18.72 -11.38
C ALA A 234 21.60 19.45 -10.03
N ALA A 235 20.48 19.77 -9.38
CA ALA A 235 20.46 20.35 -8.02
C ALA A 235 20.75 19.33 -6.89
N ASN A 236 21.00 18.05 -7.19
CA ASN A 236 21.37 17.03 -6.20
C ASN A 236 22.87 17.13 -5.87
N GLU A 237 23.25 16.99 -4.60
CA GLU A 237 24.64 17.14 -4.14
C GLU A 237 25.57 16.00 -4.58
N ASN A 238 25.03 14.86 -5.02
CA ASN A 238 25.79 13.70 -5.44
C ASN A 238 26.21 13.75 -6.91
N VAL A 239 25.84 14.79 -7.66
CA VAL A 239 26.15 14.91 -9.09
C VAL A 239 27.00 16.13 -9.42
N VAL A 240 27.64 16.11 -10.59
CA VAL A 240 28.35 17.26 -11.13
C VAL A 240 27.45 17.98 -12.13
N ALA A 241 26.93 19.15 -11.74
CA ALA A 241 26.12 20.02 -12.58
C ALA A 241 26.98 20.76 -13.61
N VAL A 242 26.52 20.78 -14.87
CA VAL A 242 27.27 21.33 -16.01
C VAL A 242 26.50 22.44 -16.72
N ALA A 243 27.08 23.64 -16.74
CA ALA A 243 26.63 24.82 -17.45
C ALA A 243 27.27 24.94 -18.84
N SER A 244 26.65 25.73 -19.72
CA SER A 244 27.04 25.90 -21.13
C SER A 244 27.74 27.23 -21.38
N HIS A 245 28.78 27.23 -22.20
CA HIS A 245 29.35 28.42 -22.83
C HIS A 245 29.31 28.35 -24.37
N ASP A 246 29.41 29.51 -25.00
CA ASP A 246 29.50 29.70 -26.44
C ASP A 246 30.93 29.59 -26.98
N ALA A 247 31.11 29.74 -28.30
CA ALA A 247 32.42 29.65 -28.95
C ALA A 247 33.41 30.76 -28.50
N ASP A 248 32.92 31.87 -27.94
CA ASP A 248 33.76 32.96 -27.41
C ASP A 248 34.13 32.74 -25.92
N GLY A 249 33.76 31.59 -25.35
CA GLY A 249 33.98 31.27 -23.94
C GLY A 249 33.10 32.10 -22.99
N GLN A 250 32.01 32.68 -23.47
CA GLN A 250 31.02 33.37 -22.64
C GLN A 250 29.92 32.39 -22.25
N LEU A 251 29.40 32.51 -21.03
CA LEU A 251 28.28 31.68 -20.60
C LEU A 251 27.07 31.90 -21.51
N SER A 252 26.49 30.81 -22.01
CA SER A 252 25.28 30.86 -22.83
C SER A 252 24.15 31.54 -22.05
N ASP A 253 23.39 32.41 -22.74
CA ASP A 253 22.31 33.19 -22.13
C ASP A 253 21.24 32.30 -21.47
N PHE A 254 21.01 31.11 -22.03
CA PHE A 254 20.04 30.13 -21.51
C PHE A 254 20.54 29.34 -20.29
N SER A 255 21.86 29.22 -20.09
CA SER A 255 22.41 28.24 -19.14
C SER A 255 22.08 28.59 -17.69
N GLN A 256 21.53 27.64 -16.92
CA GLN A 256 21.37 27.80 -15.48
C GLN A 256 22.72 28.04 -14.77
N ARG A 257 22.68 28.70 -13.62
CA ARG A 257 23.84 29.24 -12.89
C ARG A 257 23.80 28.74 -11.45
N ASP A 258 24.90 28.20 -10.96
CA ASP A 258 25.09 27.90 -9.54
C ASP A 258 26.57 28.00 -9.16
N ASP A 259 26.87 28.29 -7.89
CA ASP A 259 28.23 28.55 -7.43
C ASP A 259 29.17 27.34 -7.57
N GLN A 260 28.64 26.12 -7.74
CA GLN A 260 29.40 24.86 -7.85
C GLN A 260 29.27 24.16 -9.22
N VAL A 261 28.88 24.86 -10.28
CA VAL A 261 28.85 24.27 -11.64
C VAL A 261 30.21 24.29 -12.33
N LEU A 262 30.47 23.25 -13.13
CA LEU A 262 31.48 23.30 -14.20
C LEU A 262 30.85 23.88 -15.46
N VAL A 263 31.62 24.63 -16.24
CA VAL A 263 31.18 25.20 -17.52
C VAL A 263 31.92 24.52 -18.66
N ALA A 264 31.20 24.03 -19.66
CA ALA A 264 31.75 23.38 -20.85
C ALA A 264 31.08 23.89 -22.13
N PRO A 265 31.65 23.62 -23.33
CA PRO A 265 31.05 24.04 -24.59
C PRO A 265 29.67 23.42 -24.77
N GLY A 266 28.64 24.23 -24.97
CA GLY A 266 27.26 23.73 -25.11
C GLY A 266 26.41 24.50 -26.11
N GLU A 267 26.96 25.52 -26.79
CA GLU A 267 26.23 26.28 -27.81
C GLU A 267 26.74 26.00 -29.22
N ASN A 268 25.82 25.64 -30.11
CA ASN A 268 26.07 25.34 -31.52
C ASN A 268 27.09 24.21 -31.73
N ILE A 269 27.00 23.16 -30.90
CA ILE A 269 27.88 22.00 -30.92
C ILE A 269 27.42 21.04 -32.02
N GLN A 270 28.29 20.74 -32.99
CA GLN A 270 28.03 19.68 -33.97
C GLN A 270 28.26 18.32 -33.33
N SER A 271 27.36 17.36 -33.56
CA SER A 271 27.52 15.96 -33.15
C SER A 271 26.62 15.03 -33.96
N SER A 272 26.78 13.72 -33.78
CA SER A 272 26.04 12.66 -34.47
C SER A 272 24.53 12.76 -34.24
N VAL A 273 23.74 12.46 -35.27
CA VAL A 273 22.28 12.29 -35.16
C VAL A 273 21.84 11.07 -35.96
N PRO A 274 20.67 10.48 -35.65
CA PRO A 274 20.19 9.31 -36.38
C PRO A 274 19.99 9.59 -37.87
N ASP A 275 20.34 8.61 -38.71
CA ASP A 275 20.29 8.74 -40.17
C ASP A 275 18.89 9.09 -40.72
N TYR A 276 17.83 8.68 -40.03
CA TYR A 276 16.47 8.96 -40.48
C TYR A 276 16.08 10.44 -40.38
N LEU A 277 16.80 11.26 -39.59
CA LEU A 277 16.46 12.66 -39.36
C LEU A 277 16.51 13.50 -40.65
N PHE A 278 17.34 13.10 -41.62
CA PHE A 278 17.46 13.73 -42.95
C PHE A 278 16.94 12.83 -44.09
N GLY A 279 16.26 11.74 -43.75
CA GLY A 279 15.72 10.74 -44.67
C GLY A 279 16.77 9.74 -45.21
N THR A 280 16.29 8.64 -45.79
CA THR A 280 17.05 7.44 -46.25
C THR A 280 18.17 7.62 -47.28
N ARG A 281 18.63 8.85 -47.58
CA ARG A 281 19.58 9.16 -48.66
C ARG A 281 20.97 9.61 -48.19
N LYS A 282 21.18 9.79 -46.89
CA LYS A 282 22.48 10.16 -46.32
C LYS A 282 22.72 9.34 -45.06
N SER A 283 23.90 8.76 -44.92
CA SER A 283 24.37 8.14 -43.69
C SER A 283 25.28 9.11 -42.94
N ASP A 284 25.43 8.90 -41.64
CA ASP A 284 26.46 9.48 -40.79
C ASP A 284 26.39 11.01 -40.73
N GLN A 285 25.19 11.56 -40.49
CA GLN A 285 24.96 13.00 -40.46
C GLN A 285 25.29 13.62 -39.10
N LEU A 286 25.82 14.84 -39.15
CA LEU A 286 26.04 15.70 -37.99
C LEU A 286 25.03 16.85 -37.98
N LEU A 287 24.62 17.29 -36.80
CA LEU A 287 23.77 18.46 -36.61
C LEU A 287 24.31 19.35 -35.48
N GLY A 288 24.23 20.67 -35.67
CA GLY A 288 24.48 21.65 -34.61
C GLY A 288 23.30 21.78 -33.64
N ALA A 289 23.55 21.68 -32.35
CA ALA A 289 22.57 21.89 -31.29
C ALA A 289 23.13 22.75 -30.15
N SER A 290 22.25 23.49 -29.46
CA SER A 290 22.60 24.27 -28.29
C SER A 290 21.80 23.85 -27.06
N GLY A 291 22.47 23.71 -25.92
CA GLY A 291 21.90 23.42 -24.61
C GLY A 291 22.95 22.97 -23.60
N THR A 292 22.64 23.07 -22.29
CA THR A 292 23.45 22.42 -21.24
C THR A 292 23.49 20.89 -21.42
N SER A 293 22.53 20.33 -22.13
CA SER A 293 22.53 18.95 -22.63
C SER A 293 23.73 18.59 -23.49
N MET A 294 24.34 19.54 -24.20
CA MET A 294 25.55 19.35 -25.01
C MET A 294 26.82 19.56 -24.17
N ALA A 295 26.75 20.39 -23.11
CA ALA A 295 27.86 20.63 -22.21
C ALA A 295 28.12 19.44 -21.25
N ALA A 296 27.06 18.83 -20.70
CA ALA A 296 27.19 17.66 -19.81
C ALA A 296 28.02 16.50 -20.41
N PRO A 297 27.75 16.00 -21.64
CA PRO A 297 28.52 14.89 -22.20
C PRO A 297 29.98 15.26 -22.49
N TYR A 298 30.31 16.54 -22.64
CA TYR A 298 31.70 16.99 -22.74
C TYR A 298 32.46 16.70 -21.44
N VAL A 299 31.86 17.04 -20.29
CA VAL A 299 32.45 16.76 -18.97
C VAL A 299 32.43 15.26 -18.67
N ALA A 300 31.40 14.53 -19.09
CA ALA A 300 31.37 13.08 -18.99
C ALA A 300 32.55 12.44 -19.74
N GLY A 301 32.79 12.80 -21.00
CA GLY A 301 33.96 12.32 -21.75
C GLY A 301 35.28 12.76 -21.12
N ALA A 302 35.39 14.01 -20.66
CA ALA A 302 36.57 14.51 -19.96
C ALA A 302 36.89 13.67 -18.72
N SER A 303 35.89 13.23 -17.95
CA SER A 303 36.07 12.36 -16.78
C SER A 303 36.70 11.02 -17.14
N ALA A 304 36.28 10.41 -18.26
CA ALA A 304 36.83 9.14 -18.74
C ALA A 304 38.29 9.29 -19.19
N VAL A 305 38.61 10.36 -19.92
CA VAL A 305 39.99 10.69 -20.32
C VAL A 305 40.88 10.94 -19.10
N LEU A 306 40.40 11.74 -18.15
CA LEU A 306 41.17 12.07 -16.95
C LEU A 306 41.40 10.84 -16.07
N ARG A 307 40.40 9.96 -15.95
CA ARG A 307 40.53 8.68 -15.25
C ARG A 307 41.56 7.76 -15.92
N GLN A 308 41.56 7.68 -17.25
CA GLN A 308 42.61 6.97 -17.99
C GLN A 308 44.00 7.56 -17.71
N ALA A 309 44.13 8.89 -17.69
CA ALA A 309 45.39 9.58 -17.39
C ALA A 309 45.87 9.28 -15.95
N TYR A 310 44.98 9.31 -14.96
CA TYR A 310 45.28 8.91 -13.58
C TYR A 310 45.78 7.47 -13.48
N GLY A 311 45.09 6.54 -14.16
CA GLY A 311 45.49 5.14 -14.24
C GLY A 311 46.87 4.97 -14.89
N ALA A 312 47.12 5.63 -16.03
CA ALA A 312 48.39 5.58 -16.73
C ALA A 312 49.55 6.21 -15.94
N MET A 313 49.26 7.24 -15.14
CA MET A 313 50.23 7.86 -14.25
C MET A 313 50.37 7.10 -12.92
N GLY A 314 49.58 6.05 -12.68
CA GLY A 314 49.72 5.12 -11.55
C GLY A 314 49.12 5.62 -10.23
N TYR A 315 48.13 6.52 -10.29
CA TYR A 315 47.47 7.07 -9.10
C TYR A 315 46.38 6.17 -8.48
N GLY A 316 46.15 4.96 -9.02
CA GLY A 316 45.10 4.05 -8.56
C GLY A 316 43.71 4.40 -9.11
N GLU A 317 42.67 3.77 -8.55
CA GLU A 317 41.28 4.11 -8.84
C GLU A 317 40.94 5.50 -8.28
N VAL A 318 40.23 6.30 -9.09
CA VAL A 318 39.88 7.69 -8.77
C VAL A 318 38.37 7.89 -8.79
N ASP A 319 37.86 8.50 -7.72
CA ASP A 319 36.45 8.77 -7.49
C ASP A 319 35.99 10.10 -8.15
N GLN A 320 34.68 10.37 -8.10
CA GLN A 320 34.09 11.57 -8.65
C GLN A 320 34.67 12.85 -8.04
N ASP A 321 34.85 12.89 -6.73
CA ASP A 321 35.27 14.10 -6.01
C ASP A 321 36.71 14.47 -6.37
N THR A 322 37.60 13.49 -6.55
CA THR A 322 38.97 13.71 -7.02
C THR A 322 38.99 14.27 -8.44
N LEU A 323 38.22 13.66 -9.36
CA LEU A 323 38.14 14.11 -10.75
C LEU A 323 37.54 15.54 -10.83
N TYR A 324 36.46 15.79 -10.10
CA TYR A 324 35.83 17.11 -10.01
C TYR A 324 36.80 18.16 -9.44
N GLN A 325 37.51 17.84 -8.37
CA GLN A 325 38.47 18.76 -7.75
C GLN A 325 39.62 19.10 -8.71
N THR A 326 40.12 18.13 -9.47
CA THR A 326 41.14 18.38 -10.50
C THR A 326 40.62 19.30 -11.60
N PHE A 327 39.41 19.04 -12.12
CA PHE A 327 38.78 19.97 -13.06
C PHE A 327 38.59 21.36 -12.48
N TRP A 328 38.19 21.45 -11.22
CA TRP A 328 37.98 22.71 -10.53
C TRP A 328 39.27 23.51 -10.38
N ASP A 329 40.35 22.86 -9.96
CA ASP A 329 41.64 23.51 -9.69
C ASP A 329 42.38 23.94 -10.95
N THR A 330 42.17 23.22 -12.07
CA THR A 330 42.80 23.55 -13.36
C THR A 330 41.91 24.37 -14.29
N SER A 331 40.66 24.60 -13.92
CA SER A 331 39.71 25.37 -14.73
C SER A 331 40.13 26.81 -15.00
N ASN A 332 39.72 27.30 -16.18
CA ASN A 332 39.72 28.71 -16.50
C ASN A 332 38.57 29.43 -15.78
N GLN A 333 38.68 30.75 -15.61
CA GLN A 333 37.66 31.57 -14.94
C GLN A 333 36.84 32.36 -15.96
N ILE A 334 35.52 32.22 -15.92
CA ILE A 334 34.58 33.04 -16.70
C ILE A 334 33.81 33.96 -15.75
N TYR A 335 33.87 35.27 -15.98
CA TYR A 335 33.09 36.25 -15.21
C TYR A 335 31.72 36.50 -15.86
N ASP A 336 30.65 36.19 -15.14
CA ASP A 336 29.30 36.53 -15.55
C ASP A 336 28.88 37.90 -15.01
N SER A 337 28.64 38.83 -15.92
CA SER A 337 28.17 40.17 -15.56
C SER A 337 26.73 40.22 -15.05
N ILE A 338 25.92 39.19 -15.31
CA ILE A 338 24.51 39.14 -14.88
C ILE A 338 24.42 38.75 -13.40
N THR A 339 25.14 37.71 -12.99
CA THR A 339 25.14 37.19 -11.62
C THR A 339 26.28 37.74 -10.74
N GLU A 340 27.15 38.60 -11.30
CA GLU A 340 28.36 39.13 -10.65
C GLU A 340 29.28 38.02 -10.07
N THR A 341 29.29 36.85 -10.71
CA THR A 341 29.93 35.63 -10.21
C THR A 341 30.94 35.10 -11.21
N THR A 342 32.01 34.50 -10.70
CA THR A 342 33.04 33.86 -11.53
C THR A 342 32.83 32.35 -11.51
N PHE A 343 32.62 31.76 -12.68
CA PHE A 343 32.40 30.33 -12.88
C PHE A 343 33.65 29.63 -13.41
N ARG A 344 33.66 28.31 -13.36
CA ARG A 344 34.81 27.45 -13.62
C ARG A 344 34.66 26.73 -14.97
N GLN A 345 35.36 27.22 -15.98
CA GLN A 345 35.37 26.62 -17.31
C GLN A 345 36.37 25.48 -17.37
N LEU A 346 35.90 24.28 -17.70
CA LEU A 346 36.73 23.08 -17.75
C LEU A 346 37.86 23.24 -18.80
N ASP A 347 39.09 23.01 -18.35
CA ASP A 347 40.29 22.94 -19.18
C ASP A 347 40.90 21.55 -19.04
N LEU A 348 40.55 20.67 -19.98
CA LEU A 348 40.96 19.26 -19.94
C LEU A 348 42.48 19.11 -20.14
N ASP A 349 43.09 19.94 -20.98
CA ASP A 349 44.53 19.90 -21.23
C ASP A 349 45.30 20.30 -19.95
N ALA A 350 44.84 21.34 -19.25
CA ALA A 350 45.42 21.74 -17.97
C ALA A 350 45.20 20.67 -16.88
N ALA A 351 44.03 20.03 -16.87
CA ALA A 351 43.73 18.92 -15.96
C ALA A 351 44.72 17.75 -16.16
N ILE A 352 44.92 17.30 -17.40
CA ILE A 352 45.87 16.24 -17.74
C ILE A 352 47.32 16.67 -17.44
N ALA A 353 47.71 17.90 -17.83
CA ALA A 353 49.05 18.42 -17.59
C ALA A 353 49.40 18.49 -16.10
N SER A 354 48.44 18.85 -15.24
CA SER A 354 48.66 18.90 -13.78
C SER A 354 49.04 17.54 -13.19
N ILE A 355 48.57 16.46 -13.81
CA ILE A 355 48.87 15.09 -13.43
C ILE A 355 50.22 14.67 -14.04
N VAL A 356 50.45 14.98 -15.32
CA VAL A 356 51.66 14.57 -16.08
C VAL A 356 52.93 15.33 -15.67
N GLU A 357 52.86 16.65 -15.43
CA GLU A 357 54.03 17.49 -15.09
C GLU A 357 54.55 17.27 -13.65
N SER A 358 53.77 16.63 -12.78
CA SER A 358 54.17 16.29 -11.41
C SER A 358 55.33 15.27 -11.35
N VAL A 359 55.69 14.65 -12.47
CA VAL A 359 56.71 13.58 -12.60
C VAL A 359 58.09 14.11 -13.08
N GLU A 360 58.19 15.32 -13.61
CA GLU A 360 59.43 15.86 -14.23
C GLU A 360 60.17 16.86 -13.32
N ALA A 361 60.74 16.39 -12.19
CA ALA A 361 61.70 17.19 -11.42
C ALA A 361 62.70 16.38 -10.56
N ASN A 362 63.93 16.16 -11.05
CA ASN A 362 65.17 16.78 -10.53
C ASN A 362 66.49 15.99 -10.77
N VAL A 363 67.47 16.74 -11.32
CA VAL A 363 68.93 16.82 -11.05
C VAL A 363 69.53 15.96 -9.92
N GLU A 364 70.81 15.54 -10.06
CA GLU A 364 71.72 15.03 -8.99
C GLU A 364 71.04 14.74 -7.65
N VAL A 365 70.78 13.45 -7.37
CA VAL A 365 70.09 12.97 -6.18
C VAL A 365 68.63 13.45 -6.11
N THR A 366 67.74 12.68 -6.69
CA THR A 366 66.30 12.88 -6.59
C THR A 366 65.89 12.67 -5.13
N ARG A 367 65.45 13.74 -4.47
CA ARG A 367 64.92 13.66 -3.11
C ARG A 367 63.48 13.19 -3.18
N VAL A 368 63.25 11.93 -2.81
CA VAL A 368 61.91 11.31 -2.69
C VAL A 368 61.12 11.94 -1.54
N GLY A 369 61.80 12.60 -0.59
CA GLY A 369 61.16 13.24 0.55
C GLY A 369 61.08 12.30 1.75
N THR A 370 60.08 12.49 2.61
CA THR A 370 59.83 11.59 3.73
C THR A 370 58.89 10.47 3.25
N LEU A 371 59.36 9.23 3.21
CA LEU A 371 58.51 8.07 2.91
C LEU A 371 57.58 7.81 4.08
N THR A 372 56.28 7.81 3.85
CA THR A 372 55.24 7.44 4.82
C THR A 372 54.36 6.29 4.32
N GLY A 373 54.48 5.89 3.04
CA GLY A 373 53.87 4.71 2.44
C GLY A 373 53.34 4.98 1.02
N GLY A 374 53.54 4.03 0.10
CA GLY A 374 52.97 4.05 -1.26
C GLY A 374 53.75 4.89 -2.28
N GLU A 375 55.01 5.24 -1.99
CA GLU A 375 55.78 6.10 -2.89
C GLU A 375 56.32 5.31 -4.09
N LEU A 376 55.90 5.71 -5.28
CA LEU A 376 56.37 5.14 -6.52
C LEU A 376 57.60 5.89 -7.04
N ILE A 377 58.72 5.20 -7.15
CA ILE A 377 59.99 5.74 -7.64
C ILE A 377 60.21 5.22 -9.06
N ARG A 378 60.10 6.12 -10.04
CA ARG A 378 60.32 5.80 -11.45
C ARG A 378 61.65 6.36 -11.94
N GLY A 379 62.28 5.65 -12.87
CA GLY A 379 63.50 6.12 -13.53
C GLY A 379 63.82 5.33 -14.79
N SER A 380 64.91 5.70 -15.46
CA SER A 380 65.36 5.06 -16.67
C SER A 380 66.88 5.00 -16.73
N ILE A 381 67.43 3.85 -17.06
CA ILE A 381 68.87 3.69 -17.32
C ILE A 381 69.06 3.75 -18.83
N SER A 382 69.53 4.90 -19.30
CA SER A 382 69.73 5.24 -20.71
C SER A 382 71.09 4.80 -21.26
N GLN A 383 72.06 4.53 -20.37
CA GLN A 383 73.39 4.03 -20.74
C GLN A 383 73.94 3.03 -19.70
N PRO A 384 74.73 2.03 -20.13
CA PRO A 384 75.40 1.13 -19.20
C PRO A 384 76.29 1.90 -18.22
N ALA A 385 76.21 1.57 -16.93
CA ALA A 385 76.88 2.25 -15.80
C ALA A 385 76.34 3.64 -15.41
N GLU A 386 75.17 4.05 -15.92
CA GLU A 386 74.37 5.09 -15.27
C GLU A 386 73.86 4.59 -13.91
N VAL A 387 73.85 5.50 -12.93
CA VAL A 387 73.38 5.24 -11.58
C VAL A 387 72.42 6.35 -11.20
N ASP A 388 71.15 5.98 -11.07
CA ASP A 388 70.16 6.88 -10.52
C ASP A 388 70.30 6.84 -9.00
N THR A 389 70.38 8.02 -8.40
CA THR A 389 70.49 8.16 -6.95
C THR A 389 69.25 8.84 -6.42
N PHE A 390 68.60 8.19 -5.47
CA PHE A 390 67.48 8.69 -4.70
C PHE A 390 67.88 8.90 -3.26
N GLN A 391 67.30 9.92 -2.61
CA GLN A 391 67.44 10.15 -1.18
C GLN A 391 66.06 10.25 -0.55
N PHE A 392 65.83 9.49 0.51
CA PHE A 392 64.56 9.48 1.22
C PHE A 392 64.77 9.50 2.74
N THR A 393 63.82 10.07 3.48
CA THR A 393 63.78 10.02 4.94
C THR A 393 62.67 9.06 5.35
N ALA A 394 62.92 8.13 6.26
CA ALA A 394 61.85 7.28 6.77
C ALA A 394 60.91 8.11 7.66
N GLY A 395 59.62 8.20 7.30
CA GLY A 395 58.60 8.94 8.04
C GLY A 395 58.11 8.25 9.30
N ALA A 396 58.23 6.93 9.35
CA ALA A 396 57.95 6.11 10.51
C ALA A 396 59.09 5.10 10.78
N GLN A 397 59.06 4.49 11.95
CA GLN A 397 59.92 3.35 12.27
C GLN A 397 59.21 2.09 11.82
N GLY A 398 59.90 1.19 11.12
CA GLY A 398 59.28 -0.02 10.59
C GLY A 398 60.09 -0.66 9.48
N GLN A 399 59.42 -1.46 8.65
CA GLN A 399 59.99 -2.09 7.48
C GLN A 399 59.41 -1.47 6.21
N ILE A 400 60.25 -1.19 5.23
CA ILE A 400 59.83 -0.76 3.88
C ILE A 400 60.03 -1.93 2.93
N GLU A 401 58.99 -2.27 2.18
CA GLU A 401 59.01 -3.17 1.04
C GLU A 401 59.30 -2.37 -0.23
N PHE A 402 60.23 -2.87 -1.04
CA PHE A 402 60.52 -2.37 -2.38
C PHE A 402 60.16 -3.45 -3.39
N THR A 403 59.23 -3.15 -4.29
CA THR A 403 58.86 -4.03 -5.41
C THR A 403 59.41 -3.46 -6.70
N PHE A 404 60.14 -4.27 -7.47
CA PHE A 404 60.81 -3.85 -8.70
C PHE A 404 60.07 -4.33 -9.94
N GLU A 405 59.76 -3.40 -10.82
CA GLU A 405 59.31 -3.69 -12.18
C GLU A 405 60.29 -3.03 -13.16
N ALA A 406 60.82 -3.81 -14.10
CA ALA A 406 61.72 -3.30 -15.12
C ALA A 406 61.25 -3.74 -16.51
N THR A 407 61.40 -2.87 -17.50
CA THR A 407 61.09 -3.17 -18.90
C THR A 407 62.38 -3.35 -19.72
N ASP A 408 62.25 -3.93 -20.92
CA ASP A 408 63.34 -4.21 -21.87
C ASP A 408 64.37 -5.26 -21.40
N GLN A 409 65.68 -5.01 -21.62
CA GLN A 409 66.78 -5.89 -21.22
C GLN A 409 67.45 -5.46 -19.91
N LEU A 410 66.78 -4.59 -19.12
CA LEU A 410 67.36 -4.02 -17.91
C LEU A 410 67.42 -5.06 -16.77
N ASP A 411 68.61 -5.30 -16.22
CA ASP A 411 68.83 -6.10 -15.01
C ASP A 411 69.25 -5.16 -13.86
N PRO A 412 68.28 -4.60 -13.10
CA PRO A 412 68.57 -3.58 -12.10
C PRO A 412 69.20 -4.17 -10.83
N THR A 413 70.11 -3.41 -10.25
CA THR A 413 70.75 -3.68 -8.96
C THR A 413 70.44 -2.55 -8.00
N LEU A 414 70.01 -2.92 -6.79
CA LEU A 414 69.68 -1.97 -5.72
C LEU A 414 70.78 -1.92 -4.67
N LYS A 415 71.17 -0.71 -4.28
CA LYS A 415 72.04 -0.47 -3.14
C LYS A 415 71.51 0.64 -2.25
N ILE A 416 71.25 0.33 -0.99
CA ILE A 416 70.79 1.30 0.01
C ILE A 416 71.87 1.52 1.08
N THR A 417 72.12 2.79 1.42
CA THR A 417 73.01 3.21 2.52
C THR A 417 72.27 4.13 3.49
N ASN A 418 72.55 3.99 4.79
CA ASN A 418 71.97 4.84 5.83
C ASN A 418 72.68 6.21 5.93
N SER A 419 72.27 7.03 6.90
CA SER A 419 72.78 8.41 7.09
C SER A 419 74.28 8.48 7.45
N ASP A 420 74.83 7.41 8.02
CA ASP A 420 76.26 7.23 8.32
C ASP A 420 77.09 6.72 7.12
N GLY A 421 76.45 6.50 5.97
CA GLY A 421 77.08 5.95 4.77
C GLY A 421 77.36 4.45 4.83
N GLN A 422 76.79 3.73 5.81
CA GLN A 422 76.88 2.27 5.91
C GLN A 422 75.85 1.60 5.02
N ARG A 423 76.23 0.51 4.35
CA ARG A 423 75.31 -0.28 3.52
C ARG A 423 74.27 -0.97 4.39
N VAL A 424 73.00 -0.75 4.09
CA VAL A 424 71.87 -1.47 4.72
C VAL A 424 71.74 -2.84 4.07
N GLN A 425 71.50 -3.87 4.88
CA GLN A 425 71.32 -5.23 4.37
C GLN A 425 69.91 -5.37 3.81
N LEU A 426 69.81 -5.71 2.52
CA LEU A 426 68.54 -6.04 1.87
C LEU A 426 68.15 -7.47 2.22
N GLN A 427 66.93 -7.66 2.71
CA GLN A 427 66.29 -8.98 2.80
C GLN A 427 65.51 -9.19 1.50
N LEU A 428 65.64 -10.33 0.83
CA LEU A 428 65.04 -10.57 -0.49
C LEU A 428 63.98 -11.69 -0.38
N ASP A 429 62.82 -11.48 -1.00
CA ASP A 429 61.78 -12.50 -1.20
C ASP A 429 61.19 -12.38 -2.62
N GLY A 430 61.64 -13.24 -3.54
CA GLY A 430 61.28 -13.14 -4.96
C GLY A 430 61.73 -11.83 -5.60
N GLU A 431 60.79 -11.06 -6.15
CA GLU A 431 61.00 -9.74 -6.77
C GLU A 431 60.92 -8.57 -5.77
N ARG A 432 60.75 -8.88 -4.47
CA ARG A 432 60.59 -7.91 -3.39
C ARG A 432 61.85 -7.82 -2.54
N ALA A 433 62.17 -6.61 -2.08
CA ALA A 433 63.29 -6.35 -1.18
C ALA A 433 62.84 -5.56 0.05
N TYR A 434 63.33 -5.93 1.23
CA TYR A 434 62.95 -5.31 2.50
C TYR A 434 64.15 -4.67 3.19
N ILE A 435 63.91 -3.52 3.83
CA ILE A 435 64.84 -2.90 4.78
C ILE A 435 64.14 -2.51 6.06
N ASP A 436 64.86 -2.57 7.18
CA ASP A 436 64.42 -1.96 8.43
C ASP A 436 64.90 -0.50 8.48
N VAL A 437 63.99 0.41 8.84
CA VAL A 437 64.25 1.86 8.91
C VAL A 437 63.92 2.48 10.26
N VAL A 438 64.61 3.57 10.58
CA VAL A 438 64.39 4.37 11.78
C VAL A 438 63.70 5.68 11.42
N ALA A 439 62.60 6.01 12.11
CA ALA A 439 61.86 7.25 11.89
C ALA A 439 62.79 8.48 11.95
N GLY A 440 62.69 9.35 10.95
CA GLY A 440 63.49 10.56 10.79
C GLY A 440 64.91 10.34 10.26
N GLU A 441 65.36 9.09 10.07
CA GLU A 441 66.66 8.81 9.44
C GLU A 441 66.57 8.91 7.91
N THR A 442 67.61 9.48 7.29
CA THR A 442 67.73 9.60 5.84
C THR A 442 68.57 8.48 5.25
N TYR A 443 68.05 7.84 4.21
CA TYR A 443 68.67 6.79 3.43
C TYR A 443 68.95 7.28 2.00
N ARG A 444 69.98 6.70 1.40
CA ARG A 444 70.34 6.90 -0.01
C ARG A 444 70.19 5.58 -0.74
N MET A 445 69.40 5.58 -1.79
CA MET A 445 69.12 4.45 -2.67
C MET A 445 69.77 4.69 -4.02
N GLU A 446 70.58 3.75 -4.47
CA GLU A 446 71.25 3.76 -5.76
C GLU A 446 70.68 2.62 -6.61
N VAL A 447 70.14 2.97 -7.78
CA VAL A 447 69.63 2.04 -8.78
C VAL A 447 70.61 2.07 -9.95
N ALA A 448 71.16 0.92 -10.30
CA ALA A 448 72.14 0.78 -11.37
C ALA A 448 71.88 -0.50 -12.16
N SER A 449 72.41 -0.62 -13.37
CA SER A 449 72.37 -1.87 -14.14
C SER A 449 73.77 -2.29 -14.56
N GLU A 450 74.09 -3.60 -14.42
CA GLU A 450 75.35 -4.18 -14.92
C GLU A 450 75.30 -4.43 -16.43
N SER A 451 74.10 -4.63 -17.00
CA SER A 451 73.88 -4.79 -18.44
C SER A 451 72.43 -4.49 -18.84
N GLY A 452 72.24 -3.83 -19.97
CA GLY A 452 70.91 -3.47 -20.48
C GLY A 452 70.53 -2.02 -20.15
N THR A 453 69.61 -1.49 -20.95
CA THR A 453 68.99 -0.17 -20.80
C THR A 453 67.49 -0.38 -20.83
N GLY A 454 66.74 0.46 -20.12
CA GLY A 454 65.28 0.32 -20.00
C GLY A 454 64.73 1.20 -18.89
N HIS A 455 63.43 1.08 -18.65
CA HIS A 455 62.74 1.78 -17.58
C HIS A 455 62.62 0.88 -16.35
N TYR A 456 62.60 1.49 -15.18
CA TYR A 456 62.27 0.79 -13.95
C TYR A 456 61.27 1.59 -13.13
N GLN A 457 60.48 0.85 -12.38
CA GLN A 457 59.55 1.32 -11.39
C GLN A 457 59.84 0.57 -10.09
N ILE A 458 59.96 1.32 -9.00
CA ILE A 458 60.14 0.79 -7.65
C ILE A 458 58.96 1.28 -6.83
N SER A 459 58.05 0.40 -6.45
CA SER A 459 57.08 0.75 -5.39
C SER A 459 57.79 0.63 -4.05
N ALA A 460 57.85 1.72 -3.29
CA ALA A 460 58.37 1.75 -1.93
C ALA A 460 57.20 1.90 -0.95
N GLU A 461 56.85 0.81 -0.29
CA GLU A 461 55.72 0.75 0.61
C GLU A 461 56.21 0.51 2.03
N PHE A 462 55.94 1.47 2.93
CA PHE A 462 55.91 1.13 4.34
C PHE A 462 54.94 -0.02 4.51
N GLN A 463 55.41 -1.13 5.09
CA GLN A 463 54.51 -2.17 5.55
C GLN A 463 53.59 -1.54 6.59
N LYS A 464 52.38 -1.20 6.15
CA LYS A 464 51.38 -0.55 6.99
C LYS A 464 51.13 -1.52 8.14
N ALA A 465 51.49 -1.12 9.37
CA ALA A 465 50.73 -1.63 10.49
C ALA A 465 49.30 -1.15 10.19
N SER A 466 48.39 -2.06 9.83
CA SER A 466 47.04 -1.72 9.39
C SER A 466 46.44 -0.69 10.35
N GLN A 467 46.39 0.56 9.91
CA GLN A 467 45.77 1.60 10.72
C GLN A 467 44.28 1.31 10.66
N ALA A 468 43.67 1.09 11.83
CA ALA A 468 42.26 0.73 11.91
C ALA A 468 41.42 1.83 11.25
N THR A 469 40.47 1.46 10.39
CA THR A 469 39.45 2.37 9.87
C THR A 469 38.59 2.83 11.03
N GLU A 470 38.54 4.14 11.30
CA GLU A 470 37.79 4.69 12.43
C GLU A 470 36.31 4.83 12.08
N LEU A 471 35.45 4.11 12.81
CA LEU A 471 33.99 4.10 12.64
C LEU A 471 33.28 5.08 13.59
N GLY A 472 34.02 5.76 14.47
CA GLY A 472 33.46 6.70 15.43
C GLY A 472 32.63 6.04 16.54
N VAL A 473 31.61 6.75 17.04
CA VAL A 473 30.64 6.23 18.01
C VAL A 473 29.55 5.49 17.24
N VAL A 474 29.32 4.21 17.55
CA VAL A 474 28.43 3.34 16.78
C VAL A 474 27.18 3.00 17.59
N ASP A 475 26.02 3.48 17.11
CA ASP A 475 24.69 3.02 17.53
C ASP A 475 24.23 1.83 16.68
N SER A 476 24.25 2.00 15.36
CA SER A 476 24.01 0.98 14.34
C SER A 476 24.83 1.31 13.10
N LEU A 477 25.51 0.31 12.54
CA LEU A 477 26.34 0.47 11.36
C LEU A 477 26.43 -0.83 10.58
N GLU A 478 26.25 -0.75 9.27
CA GLU A 478 26.57 -1.84 8.34
C GLU A 478 27.77 -1.45 7.48
N VAL A 479 28.70 -2.37 7.34
CA VAL A 479 29.91 -2.23 6.54
C VAL A 479 29.93 -3.39 5.56
N VAL A 480 29.65 -3.11 4.29
CA VAL A 480 29.92 -4.04 3.18
C VAL A 480 31.29 -3.69 2.63
N ASP A 481 32.18 -4.68 2.54
CA ASP A 481 33.55 -4.44 2.14
C ASP A 481 34.15 -5.65 1.41
N PHE A 482 35.05 -5.41 0.46
CA PHE A 482 35.84 -6.47 -0.14
C PHE A 482 37.18 -6.57 0.59
N VAL A 483 37.44 -7.71 1.23
CA VAL A 483 38.63 -7.90 2.07
C VAL A 483 39.58 -8.90 1.40
N SER A 484 40.81 -8.46 1.13
CA SER A 484 41.92 -9.31 0.62
C SER A 484 42.99 -9.56 1.68
N GLY A 485 42.57 -9.98 2.89
CA GLY A 485 43.47 -10.25 4.02
C GLY A 485 42.92 -9.81 5.39
N ASP A 486 43.79 -9.25 6.23
CA ASP A 486 43.44 -8.74 7.55
C ASP A 486 42.99 -7.27 7.45
N ARG A 487 41.76 -6.96 7.87
CA ARG A 487 41.20 -5.60 7.90
C ARG A 487 40.80 -5.21 9.32
N THR A 488 41.21 -4.02 9.75
CA THR A 488 40.96 -3.57 11.12
C THR A 488 40.05 -2.34 11.12
N TYR A 489 39.06 -2.32 12.00
CA TYR A 489 38.19 -1.19 12.30
C TYR A 489 38.34 -0.80 13.77
N SER A 490 38.17 0.48 14.11
CA SER A 490 38.10 0.95 15.49
C SER A 490 36.81 1.72 15.70
N LEU A 491 36.13 1.46 16.80
CA LEU A 491 34.84 2.06 17.13
C LEU A 491 34.74 2.39 18.62
N THR A 492 33.77 3.21 18.98
CA THR A 492 33.41 3.54 20.36
C THR A 492 31.96 3.13 20.62
N ALA A 493 31.73 2.38 21.70
CA ALA A 493 30.39 2.00 22.14
C ALA A 493 29.55 3.24 22.50
N SER A 494 28.36 3.35 21.92
CA SER A 494 27.47 4.49 22.16
C SER A 494 26.69 4.39 23.46
N LYS A 495 26.46 3.17 23.96
CA LYS A 495 25.64 2.91 25.15
C LYS A 495 26.20 1.74 25.96
N THR A 496 25.91 1.73 27.27
CA THR A 496 26.24 0.59 28.15
C THR A 496 25.21 -0.53 27.95
N GLY A 497 25.67 -1.71 27.54
CA GLY A 497 24.78 -2.83 27.24
C GLY A 497 25.40 -3.87 26.30
N PRO A 498 24.62 -4.84 25.82
CA PRO A 498 25.09 -5.80 24.82
C PRO A 498 25.29 -5.11 23.47
N MET A 499 26.50 -5.19 22.94
CA MET A 499 26.82 -4.83 21.56
C MET A 499 26.87 -6.12 20.72
N ALA A 500 26.16 -6.13 19.60
CA ALA A 500 26.09 -7.26 18.69
C ALA A 500 26.88 -7.01 17.41
N PHE A 501 27.44 -8.08 16.87
CA PHE A 501 28.18 -8.12 15.63
C PHE A 501 27.59 -9.23 14.75
N GLY A 502 27.14 -8.87 13.56
CA GLY A 502 26.80 -9.81 12.49
C GLY A 502 27.90 -9.80 11.44
N PHE A 503 28.53 -10.94 11.18
CA PHE A 503 29.60 -11.05 10.19
C PHE A 503 29.28 -12.15 9.18
N ALA A 504 29.12 -11.77 7.91
CA ALA A 504 28.95 -12.68 6.79
C ALA A 504 30.12 -12.52 5.80
N THR A 505 30.43 -13.60 5.08
CA THR A 505 31.41 -13.55 3.99
C THR A 505 31.02 -14.54 2.90
N ASP A 506 31.26 -14.16 1.65
CA ASP A 506 31.13 -15.02 0.46
C ASP A 506 32.26 -16.07 0.36
N SER A 507 33.31 -15.90 1.15
CA SER A 507 34.48 -16.77 1.16
C SER A 507 34.20 -18.10 1.87
N LEU A 508 34.94 -19.16 1.50
CA LEU A 508 34.85 -20.48 2.14
C LEU A 508 35.11 -20.44 3.66
N SER A 509 35.82 -19.43 4.16
CA SER A 509 36.10 -19.23 5.58
C SER A 509 36.56 -17.81 5.90
N GLY A 510 36.01 -17.19 6.95
CA GLY A 510 36.45 -15.90 7.49
C GLY A 510 36.52 -15.90 9.02
N THR A 511 37.29 -14.97 9.60
CA THR A 511 37.39 -14.77 11.06
C THR A 511 37.09 -13.33 11.42
N ILE A 512 36.34 -13.14 12.50
CA ILE A 512 36.20 -11.84 13.16
C ILE A 512 36.75 -11.93 14.58
N GLU A 513 37.65 -11.01 14.95
CA GLU A 513 38.19 -10.87 16.29
C GLU A 513 37.89 -9.47 16.82
N VAL A 514 37.48 -9.35 18.09
CA VAL A 514 37.25 -8.04 18.71
C VAL A 514 38.16 -7.88 19.93
N TYR A 515 38.73 -6.69 20.10
CA TYR A 515 39.70 -6.34 21.12
C TYR A 515 39.26 -5.10 21.90
N ASP A 516 39.65 -5.03 23.17
CA ASP A 516 39.50 -3.84 24.01
C ASP A 516 40.56 -2.76 23.68
N ALA A 517 40.44 -1.59 24.31
CA ALA A 517 41.39 -0.48 24.16
C ALA A 517 42.84 -0.82 24.60
N MET A 518 43.05 -1.91 25.33
CA MET A 518 44.36 -2.42 25.74
C MET A 518 44.89 -3.52 24.80
N MET A 519 44.18 -3.79 23.68
CA MET A 519 44.44 -4.87 22.73
C MET A 519 44.34 -6.28 23.35
N ASN A 520 43.56 -6.46 24.42
CA ASN A 520 43.16 -7.79 24.86
C ASN A 520 42.00 -8.28 24.00
N ARG A 521 42.10 -9.51 23.47
CA ARG A 521 41.04 -10.10 22.65
C ARG A 521 39.83 -10.44 23.51
N LEU A 522 38.70 -9.80 23.25
CA LEU A 522 37.40 -10.06 23.86
C LEU A 522 36.76 -11.32 23.29
N THR A 523 36.77 -11.46 21.96
CA THR A 523 36.16 -12.60 21.26
C THR A 523 36.84 -12.89 19.93
N SER A 524 36.63 -14.10 19.41
CA SER A 524 37.08 -14.57 18.10
C SER A 524 36.06 -15.57 17.58
N GLN A 525 35.42 -15.26 16.44
CA GLN A 525 34.44 -16.11 15.79
C GLN A 525 34.91 -16.48 14.39
N GLN A 526 34.62 -17.71 13.99
CA GLN A 526 34.91 -18.24 12.66
C GLN A 526 33.59 -18.39 11.89
N VAL A 527 33.56 -17.93 10.66
CA VAL A 527 32.48 -18.19 9.71
C VAL A 527 32.93 -19.31 8.78
N GLN A 528 32.11 -20.35 8.67
CA GLN A 528 32.22 -21.41 7.67
C GLN A 528 30.87 -21.51 6.98
N ASP A 529 30.74 -20.87 5.81
CA ASP A 529 29.53 -20.85 4.98
C ASP A 529 28.33 -20.15 5.67
N GLY A 530 28.07 -18.88 5.31
CA GLY A 530 26.94 -18.08 5.83
C GLY A 530 27.33 -16.89 6.71
N ARG A 531 26.63 -16.69 7.82
CA ARG A 531 26.76 -15.55 8.75
C ARG A 531 26.96 -16.05 10.19
N VAL A 532 27.80 -15.36 10.97
CA VAL A 532 27.88 -15.55 12.42
C VAL A 532 27.40 -14.28 13.13
N ASP A 533 26.48 -14.44 14.07
CA ASP A 533 26.04 -13.37 14.96
C ASP A 533 26.53 -13.66 16.38
N PHE A 534 27.11 -12.66 17.06
CA PHE A 534 27.54 -12.79 18.45
C PHE A 534 27.45 -11.45 19.18
N GLN A 535 27.33 -11.49 20.51
CA GLN A 535 27.21 -10.30 21.35
C GLN A 535 28.10 -10.40 22.59
N PHE A 536 28.45 -9.25 23.16
CA PHE A 536 29.06 -9.13 24.49
C PHE A 536 28.77 -7.75 25.10
N ASP A 537 28.89 -7.64 26.42
CA ASP A 537 28.61 -6.40 27.14
C ASP A 537 29.75 -5.38 26.97
N VAL A 538 29.38 -4.13 26.72
CA VAL A 538 30.28 -2.97 26.60
C VAL A 538 29.84 -1.84 27.54
N THR A 539 30.74 -0.93 27.86
CA THR A 539 30.43 0.31 28.58
C THR A 539 30.34 1.47 27.60
N GLU A 540 29.40 2.40 27.80
CA GLU A 540 29.33 3.64 27.02
C GLU A 540 30.69 4.36 27.00
N GLY A 541 31.15 4.74 25.80
CA GLY A 541 32.44 5.37 25.58
C GLY A 541 33.63 4.41 25.54
N GLU A 542 33.43 3.09 25.65
CA GLU A 542 34.48 2.08 25.53
C GLU A 542 34.95 1.96 24.07
N SER A 543 36.27 2.06 23.84
CA SER A 543 36.88 1.90 22.52
C SER A 543 37.20 0.44 22.22
N LEU A 544 36.77 -0.03 21.06
CA LEU A 544 36.96 -1.40 20.57
C LEU A 544 37.72 -1.41 19.24
N THR A 545 38.45 -2.49 19.00
CA THR A 545 39.11 -2.77 17.72
C THR A 545 38.59 -4.08 17.15
N VAL A 546 38.07 -4.06 15.93
CA VAL A 546 37.53 -5.22 15.22
C VAL A 546 38.49 -5.61 14.11
N LEU A 547 38.92 -6.86 14.06
CA LEU A 547 39.83 -7.42 13.07
C LEU A 547 39.10 -8.50 12.27
N LEU A 548 38.86 -8.23 11.00
CA LEU A 548 38.31 -9.18 10.02
C LEU A 548 39.47 -9.85 9.29
N LYS A 549 39.37 -11.17 9.11
CA LYS A 549 40.31 -11.98 8.32
C LYS A 549 39.53 -12.83 7.35
N ALA A 550 39.37 -12.33 6.14
CA ALA A 550 38.60 -12.99 5.09
C ALA A 550 39.25 -12.73 3.72
N SER A 551 38.77 -13.43 2.70
CA SER A 551 39.24 -13.26 1.33
C SER A 551 38.04 -13.29 0.40
N GLY A 552 37.49 -12.11 0.13
CA GLY A 552 36.23 -11.93 -0.61
C GLY A 552 35.39 -10.79 -0.03
N GLU A 553 34.14 -10.71 -0.47
CA GLU A 553 33.14 -9.81 0.08
C GLU A 553 32.78 -10.20 1.52
N VAL A 554 32.68 -9.20 2.39
CA VAL A 554 32.22 -9.34 3.76
C VAL A 554 31.15 -8.32 4.06
N GLU A 555 30.18 -8.75 4.86
CA GLU A 555 29.19 -7.86 5.46
C GLU A 555 29.42 -7.88 6.98
N LEU A 556 29.63 -6.71 7.57
CA LEU A 556 29.77 -6.51 8.99
C LEU A 556 28.69 -5.56 9.48
N ALA A 557 27.72 -6.08 10.21
CA ALA A 557 26.75 -5.30 10.97
C ALA A 557 27.23 -5.16 12.42
N ILE A 558 27.17 -3.94 12.97
CA ILE A 558 27.56 -3.63 14.35
C ILE A 558 26.45 -2.79 14.98
N ASP A 559 25.88 -3.28 16.08
CA ASP A 559 24.77 -2.61 16.75
C ASP A 559 24.99 -2.51 18.26
N ASN A 560 24.78 -1.32 18.79
CA ASN A 560 24.76 -0.96 20.22
C ASN A 560 23.38 -0.41 20.62
N LEU A 561 22.31 -0.99 20.08
CA LEU A 561 20.94 -0.48 20.24
C LEU A 561 20.26 -0.91 21.55
N LEU A 562 20.86 -1.86 22.29
CA LEU A 562 20.25 -2.46 23.47
C LEU A 562 20.96 -2.04 24.76
N SER A 563 20.18 -1.83 25.82
CA SER A 563 20.69 -1.61 27.18
C SER A 563 20.02 -2.54 28.19
N MET A 564 20.75 -2.94 29.22
CA MET A 564 20.28 -3.85 30.27
C MET A 564 20.48 -3.21 31.65
N GLN A 565 19.39 -2.98 32.38
CA GLN A 565 19.44 -2.44 33.74
C GLN A 565 18.49 -3.19 34.68
N ASP A 566 19.03 -3.83 35.72
CA ASP A 566 18.26 -4.55 36.74
C ASP A 566 17.21 -5.53 36.16
N GLY A 567 17.53 -6.19 35.04
CA GLY A 567 16.64 -7.12 34.33
C GLY A 567 15.62 -6.47 33.39
N LEU A 568 15.65 -5.15 33.21
CA LEU A 568 14.94 -4.45 32.14
C LEU A 568 15.84 -4.38 30.91
N LEU A 569 15.40 -5.01 29.82
CA LEU A 569 15.99 -4.86 28.50
C LEU A 569 15.30 -3.72 27.76
N THR A 570 16.06 -2.69 27.37
CA THR A 570 15.55 -1.63 26.49
C THR A 570 16.16 -1.83 25.11
N VAL A 571 15.32 -1.83 24.08
CA VAL A 571 15.67 -1.90 22.66
C VAL A 571 15.25 -0.57 22.05
N ASP A 572 16.22 0.25 21.66
CA ASP A 572 15.95 1.53 21.01
C ASP A 572 16.12 1.35 19.48
N GLY A 573 15.22 1.96 18.71
CA GLY A 573 15.44 2.17 17.29
C GLY A 573 16.44 3.29 16.99
N THR A 574 16.47 3.67 15.72
CA THR A 574 17.23 4.76 15.15
C THR A 574 16.28 5.78 14.50
N GLU A 575 16.78 6.96 14.17
CA GLU A 575 15.97 7.97 13.45
C GLU A 575 15.54 7.53 12.03
N LYS A 576 15.95 6.33 11.57
CA LYS A 576 15.58 5.72 10.29
C LYS A 576 14.51 4.66 10.51
N ALA A 577 13.78 4.29 9.45
CA ALA A 577 12.83 3.20 9.51
C ALA A 577 13.53 1.89 9.91
N ASP A 578 13.06 1.30 10.99
CA ASP A 578 13.66 0.09 11.55
C ASP A 578 12.74 -1.13 11.41
N SER A 579 13.37 -2.29 11.30
CA SER A 579 12.68 -3.59 11.36
C SER A 579 13.07 -4.35 12.61
N PHE A 580 12.08 -4.62 13.45
CA PHE A 580 12.23 -5.37 14.68
C PHE A 580 11.55 -6.73 14.57
N VAL A 581 12.30 -7.80 14.85
CA VAL A 581 11.74 -9.15 15.00
C VAL A 581 12.05 -9.66 16.40
N VAL A 582 11.02 -9.93 17.18
CA VAL A 582 11.14 -10.46 18.53
C VAL A 582 10.51 -11.83 18.59
N THR A 583 11.30 -12.82 18.96
CA THR A 583 10.85 -14.21 19.13
C THR A 583 11.13 -14.66 20.55
N ASP A 584 10.08 -14.96 21.30
CA ASP A 584 10.16 -15.60 22.60
C ASP A 584 9.89 -17.10 22.45
N ASP A 585 10.94 -17.92 22.52
CA ASP A 585 10.87 -19.38 22.44
C ASP A 585 11.49 -20.07 23.66
N ASP A 586 12.50 -20.93 23.51
CA ASP A 586 13.35 -21.42 24.60
C ASP A 586 14.30 -20.31 25.12
N MET A 587 14.54 -19.28 24.31
CA MET A 587 15.26 -18.06 24.65
C MET A 587 14.51 -16.83 24.14
N LEU A 588 14.85 -15.65 24.66
CA LEU A 588 14.38 -14.40 24.06
C LEU A 588 15.36 -13.99 22.96
N ARG A 589 14.89 -13.93 21.72
CA ARG A 589 15.65 -13.41 20.58
C ARG A 589 15.06 -12.08 20.13
N VAL A 590 15.94 -11.11 19.93
CA VAL A 590 15.59 -9.79 19.39
C VAL A 590 16.46 -9.58 18.16
N GLU A 591 15.87 -9.22 17.04
CA GLU A 591 16.57 -8.84 15.81
C GLU A 591 16.20 -7.40 15.50
N VAL A 592 17.20 -6.56 15.26
CA VAL A 592 17.01 -5.17 14.82
C VAL A 592 17.82 -5.00 13.54
N ASN A 593 17.18 -4.62 12.45
CA ASN A 593 17.81 -4.41 11.14
C ASN A 593 18.72 -5.60 10.70
N GLY A 594 18.30 -6.84 11.00
CA GLY A 594 19.02 -8.06 10.64
C GLY A 594 20.04 -8.55 11.67
N THR A 595 20.40 -7.75 12.68
CA THR A 595 21.35 -8.15 13.73
C THR A 595 20.65 -8.78 14.91
N ARG A 596 21.12 -9.97 15.30
CA ARG A 596 20.47 -10.82 16.31
C ARG A 596 21.11 -10.72 17.68
N TYR A 597 20.25 -10.59 18.67
CA TYR A 597 20.53 -10.69 20.09
C TYR A 597 19.81 -11.91 20.67
N SER A 598 20.42 -12.55 21.67
CA SER A 598 19.88 -13.73 22.33
C SER A 598 20.10 -13.66 23.84
N PHE A 599 19.03 -13.82 24.60
CA PHE A 599 19.03 -13.72 26.06
C PHE A 599 18.39 -14.95 26.70
N GLN A 600 18.97 -15.41 27.81
CA GLN A 600 18.29 -16.38 28.67
C GLN A 600 17.14 -15.68 29.39
N HIS A 601 15.99 -16.34 29.52
CA HIS A 601 14.85 -15.77 30.22
C HIS A 601 15.14 -15.41 31.68
N ALA A 602 16.10 -16.08 32.32
CA ALA A 602 16.49 -15.79 33.70
C ALA A 602 17.14 -14.41 33.87
N ASP A 603 17.67 -13.84 32.79
CA ASP A 603 18.41 -12.58 32.79
C ASP A 603 17.52 -11.38 32.42
N VAL A 604 16.39 -11.64 31.75
CA VAL A 604 15.44 -10.61 31.30
C VAL A 604 14.12 -10.75 32.07
N SER A 605 13.88 -9.78 32.95
CA SER A 605 12.58 -9.63 33.61
C SER A 605 11.60 -8.97 32.65
N SER A 606 11.84 -7.75 32.20
CA SER A 606 10.92 -7.01 31.30
C SER A 606 11.66 -6.48 30.08
N ILE A 607 10.92 -6.19 29.01
CA ILE A 607 11.46 -5.62 27.78
C ILE A 607 10.63 -4.40 27.35
N VAL A 608 11.32 -3.34 26.93
CA VAL A 608 10.75 -2.15 26.31
C VAL A 608 11.41 -1.94 24.96
N ILE A 609 10.60 -1.82 23.92
CA ILE A 609 11.02 -1.60 22.53
C ILE A 609 10.43 -0.27 22.07
N GLN A 610 11.25 0.58 21.49
CA GLN A 610 10.84 1.91 21.04
C GLN A 610 11.20 2.07 19.57
N GLY A 611 10.19 2.30 18.74
CA GLY A 611 10.38 2.92 17.43
C GLY A 611 10.41 4.44 17.57
N ASP A 612 11.30 5.09 16.83
CA ASP A 612 11.62 6.52 16.88
C ASP A 612 11.57 7.18 15.50
N ALA A 613 11.21 6.45 14.44
CA ALA A 613 11.06 6.95 13.08
C ALA A 613 9.61 6.90 12.56
N GLU A 614 9.37 7.54 11.42
CA GLU A 614 8.16 7.29 10.64
C GLU A 614 8.41 6.03 9.78
N GLN A 615 7.63 4.96 9.99
CA GLN A 615 7.61 3.66 9.27
C GLN A 615 8.29 2.47 9.97
N ASP A 616 8.29 2.45 11.31
CA ASP A 616 8.84 1.33 12.06
C ASP A 616 7.93 0.10 12.01
N SER A 617 8.54 -1.08 11.88
CA SER A 617 7.85 -2.37 11.81
C SER A 617 8.26 -3.31 12.93
N LEU A 618 7.27 -3.97 13.54
CA LEU A 618 7.48 -4.95 14.60
C LEU A 618 6.77 -6.26 14.26
N GLN A 619 7.56 -7.35 14.17
CA GLN A 619 7.06 -8.72 14.22
C GLN A 619 7.35 -9.32 15.59
N LEU A 620 6.29 -9.73 16.30
CA LEU A 620 6.37 -10.23 17.66
C LEU A 620 5.78 -11.63 17.77
N SER A 621 6.62 -12.63 18.03
CA SER A 621 6.22 -14.02 18.30
C SER A 621 6.34 -14.31 19.79
N LEU A 622 5.19 -14.48 20.47
CA LEU A 622 5.08 -14.68 21.91
C LEU A 622 4.93 -16.16 22.26
N SER A 623 5.67 -16.63 23.27
CA SER A 623 5.45 -17.97 23.85
C SER A 623 4.19 -18.04 24.70
N GLU A 624 3.83 -19.26 25.14
CA GLU A 624 2.72 -19.50 26.07
C GLU A 624 2.88 -18.81 27.45
N ARG A 625 4.04 -18.23 27.74
CA ARG A 625 4.26 -17.44 28.96
C ARG A 625 3.38 -16.19 29.01
N TYR A 626 3.10 -15.59 27.85
CA TYR A 626 2.32 -14.36 27.76
C TYR A 626 0.84 -14.70 27.67
N GLU A 627 0.17 -14.76 28.82
CA GLU A 627 -1.25 -15.16 28.89
C GLU A 627 -2.21 -14.09 28.32
N ARG A 628 -1.76 -12.83 28.29
CA ARG A 628 -2.56 -11.68 27.85
C ARG A 628 -1.71 -10.71 27.03
N THR A 629 -2.28 -10.29 25.91
CA THR A 629 -1.71 -9.26 25.02
C THR A 629 -2.74 -8.17 24.79
N VAL A 630 -2.31 -6.90 24.87
CA VAL A 630 -3.12 -5.74 24.53
C VAL A 630 -2.46 -5.02 23.35
N LEU A 631 -3.12 -5.05 22.21
CA LEU A 631 -2.71 -4.42 20.97
C LEU A 631 -3.48 -3.11 20.78
N ARG A 632 -2.77 -2.07 20.39
CA ARG A 632 -3.28 -0.77 19.97
C ARG A 632 -2.54 -0.38 18.70
N GLN A 633 -3.05 0.63 18.00
CA GLN A 633 -2.52 1.10 16.73
C GLN A 633 -0.98 1.18 16.67
N ASN A 634 -0.33 1.87 17.62
CA ASN A 634 1.13 2.06 17.63
C ASN A 634 1.82 1.44 18.86
N ARG A 635 1.17 0.48 19.51
CA ARG A 635 1.64 -0.10 20.76
C ARG A 635 1.13 -1.50 21.01
N VAL A 636 2.02 -2.37 21.47
CA VAL A 636 1.65 -3.66 22.06
C VAL A 636 2.18 -3.80 23.48
N ASP A 637 1.35 -4.34 24.38
CA ASP A 637 1.75 -4.78 25.71
C ASP A 637 1.42 -6.28 25.87
N ALA A 638 2.42 -7.13 26.14
CA ALA A 638 2.22 -8.53 26.50
C ALA A 638 2.62 -8.77 27.97
N PHE A 639 1.84 -9.58 28.68
CA PHE A 639 1.95 -9.78 30.13
C PHE A 639 2.16 -11.27 30.48
N ASP A 640 3.16 -11.57 31.31
CA ASP A 640 3.43 -12.92 31.85
C ASP A 640 3.16 -13.03 33.38
N GLY A 641 2.34 -12.11 33.90
CA GLY A 641 2.08 -11.96 35.33
C GLY A 641 2.85 -10.80 35.96
N ALA A 642 4.13 -11.01 36.29
CA ALA A 642 4.95 -9.98 36.95
C ALA A 642 5.75 -9.11 35.97
N ASN A 643 6.02 -9.61 34.77
CA ASN A 643 6.79 -8.91 33.77
C ASN A 643 5.93 -8.41 32.60
N THR A 644 6.51 -7.49 31.84
CA THR A 644 5.88 -6.91 30.66
C THR A 644 6.84 -6.87 29.49
N LEU A 645 6.36 -7.26 28.32
CA LEU A 645 6.91 -6.83 27.04
C LEU A 645 6.08 -5.66 26.54
N ARG A 646 6.73 -4.53 26.28
CA ARG A 646 6.08 -3.34 25.73
C ARG A 646 6.82 -2.89 24.50
N ALA A 647 6.10 -2.68 23.41
CA ALA A 647 6.61 -1.99 22.24
C ALA A 647 5.75 -0.76 21.94
N ILE A 648 6.38 0.37 21.65
CA ILE A 648 5.73 1.67 21.40
C ILE A 648 6.38 2.36 20.20
N GLY A 649 5.60 3.17 19.46
CA GLY A 649 6.13 3.98 18.36
C GLY A 649 6.28 3.21 17.04
N PHE A 650 5.34 2.32 16.74
CA PHE A 650 5.38 1.50 15.52
C PHE A 650 4.21 1.83 14.60
N GLU A 651 4.45 1.95 13.31
CA GLU A 651 3.39 2.09 12.29
C GLU A 651 2.83 0.74 11.88
N THR A 652 3.65 -0.32 11.90
CA THR A 652 3.22 -1.69 11.59
C THR A 652 3.55 -2.62 12.75
N ILE A 653 2.54 -3.29 13.31
CA ILE A 653 2.72 -4.29 14.36
C ILE A 653 2.02 -5.58 13.96
N ASP A 654 2.75 -6.68 13.87
CA ASP A 654 2.19 -8.02 13.71
C ASP A 654 2.60 -8.89 14.91
N VAL A 655 1.60 -9.37 15.66
CA VAL A 655 1.78 -10.17 16.87
C VAL A 655 1.24 -11.58 16.65
N THR A 656 2.08 -12.59 16.80
CA THR A 656 1.65 -14.00 16.89
C THR A 656 1.77 -14.46 18.34
N GLY A 657 0.73 -15.09 18.88
CA GLY A 657 0.77 -15.60 20.24
C GLY A 657 -0.36 -16.58 20.53
N VAL A 658 -0.50 -16.91 21.81
CA VAL A 658 -1.58 -17.76 22.33
C VAL A 658 -2.30 -17.06 23.48
N GLY A 659 -3.42 -17.62 23.95
CA GLY A 659 -4.17 -17.06 25.08
C GLY A 659 -5.14 -15.97 24.63
N THR A 660 -5.10 -14.82 25.32
CA THR A 660 -6.06 -13.72 25.10
C THR A 660 -5.40 -12.50 24.46
N LEU A 661 -5.92 -12.07 23.32
CA LEU A 661 -5.62 -10.79 22.69
C LEU A 661 -6.75 -9.79 22.96
N THR A 662 -6.41 -8.56 23.31
CA THR A 662 -7.33 -7.42 23.29
C THR A 662 -6.82 -6.40 22.29
N VAL A 663 -7.56 -6.18 21.20
CA VAL A 663 -7.35 -5.05 20.29
C VAL A 663 -8.19 -3.90 20.81
N ALA A 664 -7.52 -2.87 21.32
CA ALA A 664 -8.14 -1.71 21.93
C ALA A 664 -8.00 -0.49 21.03
N GLY A 665 -9.12 0.15 20.73
CA GLY A 665 -9.19 1.44 20.10
C GLY A 665 -8.72 2.58 21.01
N SER A 666 -9.05 3.77 20.57
CA SER A 666 -8.64 5.08 21.04
C SER A 666 -9.88 5.83 21.58
N GLU A 667 -9.79 7.16 21.72
CA GLU A 667 -10.95 8.00 22.05
C GLU A 667 -11.56 8.65 20.78
N SER A 668 -11.14 8.16 19.60
CA SER A 668 -11.60 8.60 18.28
C SER A 668 -12.18 7.41 17.52
N ASP A 669 -12.95 7.69 16.46
CA ASP A 669 -13.63 6.67 15.66
C ASP A 669 -12.66 5.62 15.10
N ASP A 670 -12.74 4.41 15.63
CA ASP A 670 -11.90 3.28 15.25
C ASP A 670 -12.65 2.21 14.45
N GLN A 671 -11.91 1.50 13.61
CA GLN A 671 -12.38 0.31 12.92
C GLN A 671 -11.56 -0.91 13.32
N ILE A 672 -12.25 -1.93 13.84
CA ILE A 672 -11.64 -3.20 14.25
C ILE A 672 -12.26 -4.34 13.44
N TYR A 673 -11.40 -5.16 12.84
CA TYR A 673 -11.80 -6.33 12.06
C TYR A 673 -11.24 -7.59 12.72
N GLY A 674 -12.06 -8.63 12.93
CA GLY A 674 -11.61 -9.88 13.52
C GLY A 674 -12.32 -11.11 12.97
N ASN A 675 -11.57 -12.20 12.84
CA ASN A 675 -12.06 -13.56 12.61
C ASN A 675 -11.37 -14.52 13.59
N TYR A 676 -11.65 -15.82 13.56
CA TYR A 676 -11.02 -16.76 14.50
C TYR A 676 -9.50 -16.94 14.35
N GLU A 677 -8.89 -16.46 13.26
CA GLU A 677 -7.44 -16.56 13.03
C GLU A 677 -6.70 -15.28 13.45
N SER A 678 -7.34 -14.12 13.30
CA SER A 678 -6.70 -12.82 13.51
C SER A 678 -7.65 -11.69 13.87
N MET A 679 -7.11 -10.65 14.50
CA MET A 679 -7.83 -9.40 14.77
C MET A 679 -6.91 -8.20 14.52
N SER A 680 -7.44 -7.17 13.85
CA SER A 680 -6.67 -5.99 13.45
C SER A 680 -7.40 -4.68 13.74
N ILE A 681 -6.62 -3.62 13.92
CA ILE A 681 -7.09 -2.23 13.98
C ILE A 681 -6.29 -1.39 12.98
N THR A 682 -6.99 -0.51 12.26
CA THR A 682 -6.39 0.38 11.26
C THR A 682 -6.88 1.81 11.45
N SER A 683 -5.96 2.78 11.42
CA SER A 683 -6.30 4.21 11.36
C SER A 683 -5.20 4.95 10.58
N GLY A 684 -5.59 5.68 9.53
CA GLY A 684 -4.63 6.29 8.61
C GLY A 684 -3.73 5.27 7.92
N ALA A 685 -2.41 5.43 8.06
CA ALA A 685 -1.39 4.54 7.48
C ALA A 685 -0.90 3.45 8.45
N ALA A 686 -1.23 3.54 9.75
CA ALA A 686 -0.76 2.59 10.76
C ALA A 686 -1.72 1.39 10.88
N ARG A 687 -1.13 0.21 11.07
CA ARG A 687 -1.82 -1.08 11.15
C ARG A 687 -1.24 -1.94 12.26
N ALA A 688 -2.12 -2.50 13.07
CA ALA A 688 -1.75 -3.50 14.06
C ALA A 688 -2.61 -4.76 13.92
N THR A 689 -1.98 -5.93 13.79
CA THR A 689 -2.65 -7.23 13.67
C THR A 689 -2.16 -8.20 14.74
N GLY A 690 -3.06 -8.98 15.33
CA GLY A 690 -2.73 -10.11 16.18
C GLY A 690 -3.27 -11.42 15.62
N HIS A 691 -2.52 -12.51 15.78
CA HIS A 691 -2.76 -13.83 15.19
C HIS A 691 -2.62 -14.97 16.21
N GLY A 692 -3.40 -16.04 16.02
CA GLY A 692 -3.21 -17.31 16.74
C GLY A 692 -3.81 -17.37 18.16
N PHE A 693 -4.48 -16.31 18.61
CA PHE A 693 -5.09 -16.23 19.93
C PHE A 693 -6.45 -16.94 19.97
N ALA A 694 -6.67 -17.80 20.96
CA ALA A 694 -7.93 -18.52 21.15
C ALA A 694 -9.08 -17.60 21.60
N MET A 695 -8.77 -16.49 22.28
CA MET A 695 -9.74 -15.46 22.66
C MET A 695 -9.26 -14.11 22.17
N MET A 696 -10.07 -13.45 21.35
CA MET A 696 -9.78 -12.11 20.84
C MET A 696 -10.90 -11.15 21.23
N ILE A 697 -10.52 -10.01 21.78
CA ILE A 697 -11.43 -8.99 22.31
C ILE A 697 -11.20 -7.70 21.53
N ALA A 698 -12.22 -7.23 20.81
CA ALA A 698 -12.29 -5.92 20.21
C ALA A 698 -12.94 -4.95 21.22
N ASP A 699 -12.22 -3.90 21.61
CA ASP A 699 -12.65 -2.89 22.59
C ASP A 699 -12.56 -1.50 21.94
N GLY A 700 -13.70 -0.89 21.57
CA GLY A 700 -13.73 0.37 20.81
C GLY A 700 -13.08 1.54 21.54
N LYS A 701 -13.29 1.64 22.85
CA LYS A 701 -12.73 2.66 23.76
C LYS A 701 -13.18 4.11 23.55
N GLY A 702 -14.28 4.31 22.84
CA GLY A 702 -15.06 5.54 22.86
C GLY A 702 -14.79 6.38 21.62
N GLY A 703 -15.84 6.97 21.07
CA GLY A 703 -15.84 7.48 19.70
C GLY A 703 -17.14 7.06 19.05
N SER A 704 -17.16 6.97 17.72
CA SER A 704 -18.16 6.21 16.97
C SER A 704 -17.47 4.99 16.36
N ASP A 705 -17.28 3.95 17.15
CA ASP A 705 -16.45 2.79 16.82
C ASP A 705 -17.27 1.73 16.07
N SER A 706 -16.65 1.15 15.04
CA SER A 706 -17.25 0.09 14.21
C SER A 706 -16.42 -1.19 14.29
N ILE A 707 -17.04 -2.28 14.75
CA ILE A 707 -16.40 -3.59 14.91
C ILE A 707 -17.02 -4.58 13.91
N HIS A 708 -16.17 -5.26 13.16
CA HIS A 708 -16.55 -6.31 12.22
C HIS A 708 -16.00 -7.65 12.70
N LEU A 709 -16.89 -8.61 12.97
CA LEU A 709 -16.54 -9.97 13.39
C LEU A 709 -17.00 -10.99 12.34
N GLN A 710 -16.15 -11.95 12.02
CA GLN A 710 -16.46 -13.03 11.09
C GLN A 710 -16.24 -14.41 11.74
N GLY A 711 -17.21 -15.30 11.55
CA GLY A 711 -17.17 -16.71 11.93
C GLY A 711 -16.25 -17.56 11.07
N ASP A 712 -16.35 -18.88 11.23
CA ASP A 712 -15.80 -19.87 10.29
C ASP A 712 -16.92 -20.67 9.61
N ASP A 713 -16.59 -21.61 8.72
CA ASP A 713 -17.58 -22.44 8.01
C ASP A 713 -18.29 -23.49 8.94
N GLY A 714 -18.19 -23.31 10.25
CA GLY A 714 -18.72 -24.17 11.31
C GLY A 714 -20.14 -23.79 11.73
N ASN A 715 -20.56 -24.25 12.93
CA ASN A 715 -21.86 -23.86 13.48
C ASN A 715 -21.63 -22.89 14.64
N ASP A 716 -21.61 -21.62 14.34
CA ASP A 716 -21.26 -20.54 15.23
C ASP A 716 -22.44 -20.02 16.04
N VAL A 717 -22.10 -19.42 17.17
CA VAL A 717 -23.09 -18.95 18.14
C VAL A 717 -22.76 -17.53 18.58
N LEU A 718 -23.61 -16.59 18.16
CA LEU A 718 -23.58 -15.19 18.57
C LEU A 718 -24.45 -14.97 19.81
N HIS A 719 -23.89 -14.39 20.86
CA HIS A 719 -24.61 -13.92 22.03
C HIS A 719 -24.40 -12.41 22.16
N SER A 720 -25.47 -11.62 22.04
CA SER A 720 -25.38 -10.16 22.12
C SER A 720 -26.28 -9.59 23.21
N LYS A 721 -25.71 -8.69 24.01
CA LYS A 721 -26.43 -7.92 25.02
C LYS A 721 -25.85 -6.51 25.10
N ASN A 722 -26.59 -5.51 24.62
CA ASN A 722 -26.16 -4.11 24.58
C ASN A 722 -24.78 -3.94 23.88
N ASP A 723 -23.82 -3.38 24.61
CA ASP A 723 -22.44 -3.10 24.24
C ASP A 723 -21.48 -4.28 24.53
N TYR A 724 -22.01 -5.50 24.71
CA TYR A 724 -21.23 -6.72 24.92
C TYR A 724 -21.75 -7.85 24.03
N SER A 725 -20.94 -8.26 23.06
CA SER A 725 -21.25 -9.36 22.14
C SER A 725 -20.14 -10.39 22.09
N VAL A 726 -20.51 -11.66 21.92
CA VAL A 726 -19.59 -12.79 21.83
C VAL A 726 -19.99 -13.69 20.68
N LEU A 727 -19.09 -13.88 19.72
CA LEU A 727 -19.20 -14.89 18.67
C LEU A 727 -18.27 -16.06 19.03
N ARG A 728 -18.80 -17.29 18.97
CA ARG A 728 -18.07 -18.52 19.37
C ARG A 728 -18.09 -19.55 18.26
N SER A 729 -16.94 -20.20 18.05
CA SER A 729 -16.83 -21.32 17.13
C SER A 729 -17.69 -22.50 17.58
N GLY A 730 -18.18 -23.30 16.63
CA GLY A 730 -19.03 -24.46 16.94
C GLY A 730 -18.40 -25.52 17.84
N ASP A 731 -17.08 -25.66 17.84
CA ASP A 731 -16.31 -26.53 18.75
C ASP A 731 -15.89 -25.82 20.06
N ASN A 732 -16.18 -24.52 20.16
CA ASN A 732 -15.87 -23.63 21.28
C ASN A 732 -14.36 -23.49 21.56
N SER A 733 -13.51 -23.77 20.57
CA SER A 733 -12.06 -23.52 20.63
C SER A 733 -11.72 -22.04 20.56
N SER A 734 -12.52 -21.26 19.84
CA SER A 734 -12.21 -19.88 19.48
C SER A 734 -13.37 -18.95 19.84
N ARG A 735 -13.05 -17.73 20.29
CA ARG A 735 -14.04 -16.72 20.70
C ARG A 735 -13.63 -15.33 20.28
N LEU A 736 -14.55 -14.61 19.66
CA LEU A 736 -14.46 -13.18 19.41
C LEU A 736 -15.40 -12.44 20.34
N ILE A 737 -14.92 -11.40 21.00
CA ILE A 737 -15.70 -10.59 21.94
C ILE A 737 -15.63 -9.14 21.46
N ALA A 738 -16.78 -8.50 21.29
CA ALA A 738 -16.88 -7.06 21.02
C ALA A 738 -17.41 -6.35 22.25
N ILE A 739 -16.74 -5.28 22.68
CA ILE A 739 -17.17 -4.42 23.79
C ILE A 739 -17.03 -2.93 23.44
N ASN A 740 -17.85 -2.09 24.06
CA ASN A 740 -17.77 -0.62 23.96
C ASN A 740 -17.77 -0.13 22.50
N TYR A 741 -18.75 -0.53 21.70
CA TYR A 741 -18.91 -0.15 20.29
C TYR A 741 -20.24 0.58 20.07
N GLU A 742 -20.30 1.38 19.00
CA GLU A 742 -21.53 1.99 18.49
C GLU A 742 -22.13 1.17 17.34
N GLU A 743 -21.28 0.53 16.53
CA GLU A 743 -21.69 -0.37 15.44
C GLU A 743 -20.96 -1.72 15.55
N LEU A 744 -21.72 -2.81 15.45
CA LEU A 744 -21.20 -4.17 15.36
C LEU A 744 -21.79 -4.87 14.15
N VAL A 745 -20.92 -5.33 13.25
CA VAL A 745 -21.27 -6.19 12.12
C VAL A 745 -20.75 -7.59 12.40
N VAL A 746 -21.60 -8.60 12.28
CA VAL A 746 -21.26 -10.01 12.48
C VAL A 746 -21.64 -10.82 11.25
N ASP A 747 -20.69 -11.55 10.68
CA ASP A 747 -20.93 -12.49 9.59
C ASP A 747 -20.77 -13.92 10.12
N GLY A 748 -21.83 -14.73 10.04
CA GLY A 748 -21.82 -16.14 10.42
C GLY A 748 -20.94 -17.02 9.53
N SER A 749 -20.70 -16.61 8.28
CA SER A 749 -20.11 -17.45 7.22
C SER A 749 -20.98 -18.69 6.90
N ASP A 750 -20.44 -19.73 6.28
CA ASP A 750 -21.22 -20.95 6.00
C ASP A 750 -21.51 -21.71 7.31
N GLY A 751 -22.72 -22.23 7.51
CA GLY A 751 -22.96 -22.91 8.78
C GLY A 751 -24.40 -23.32 9.09
N HIS A 752 -24.64 -23.56 10.37
CA HIS A 752 -25.99 -23.64 10.96
C HIS A 752 -25.99 -22.80 12.22
N ASP A 753 -25.92 -21.50 12.01
CA ASP A 753 -25.52 -20.52 13.00
C ASP A 753 -26.71 -20.06 13.84
N THR A 754 -26.40 -19.59 15.05
CA THR A 754 -27.44 -19.18 16.01
C THR A 754 -27.11 -17.84 16.66
N ALA A 755 -28.01 -16.86 16.51
CA ALA A 755 -27.96 -15.58 17.18
C ALA A 755 -28.91 -15.54 18.39
N ASN A 756 -28.38 -15.23 19.57
CA ASN A 756 -29.13 -15.00 20.81
C ASN A 756 -29.01 -13.53 21.21
N LEU A 757 -30.10 -12.78 21.12
CA LEU A 757 -30.12 -11.33 21.27
C LEU A 757 -30.93 -10.93 22.50
N PHE A 758 -30.41 -10.00 23.29
CA PHE A 758 -31.06 -9.53 24.50
C PHE A 758 -31.23 -8.01 24.44
N GLY A 759 -32.47 -7.54 24.55
CA GLY A 759 -32.83 -6.13 24.59
C GLY A 759 -32.27 -5.38 25.81
N SER A 760 -32.36 -4.06 25.73
CA SER A 760 -31.81 -3.09 26.65
C SER A 760 -32.81 -2.70 27.76
N GLU A 761 -32.57 -1.59 28.45
CA GLU A 761 -33.56 -1.03 29.40
C GLU A 761 -34.42 0.08 28.76
N THR A 762 -34.20 0.36 27.47
CA THR A 762 -34.86 1.40 26.67
C THR A 762 -35.64 0.76 25.53
N ASP A 763 -36.44 1.57 24.83
CA ASP A 763 -37.23 1.09 23.69
C ASP A 763 -36.29 0.63 22.54
N ASP A 764 -36.32 -0.66 22.23
CA ASP A 764 -35.50 -1.25 21.16
C ASP A 764 -36.30 -1.50 19.87
N GLN A 765 -35.62 -1.44 18.73
CA GLN A 765 -36.13 -1.91 17.44
C GLN A 765 -35.31 -3.09 16.93
N LEU A 766 -35.97 -4.18 16.59
CA LEU A 766 -35.36 -5.39 16.08
C LEU A 766 -35.94 -5.76 14.72
N THR A 767 -35.10 -6.16 13.77
CA THR A 767 -35.50 -6.76 12.50
C THR A 767 -34.95 -8.19 12.43
N LEU A 768 -35.81 -9.17 12.16
CA LEU A 768 -35.45 -10.58 12.01
C LEU A 768 -35.91 -11.09 10.64
N GLY A 769 -34.96 -11.44 9.78
CA GLY A 769 -35.20 -11.90 8.41
C GLY A 769 -34.23 -13.00 7.97
N GLU A 770 -34.46 -13.56 6.77
CA GLU A 770 -33.60 -14.61 6.20
C GLU A 770 -32.15 -14.16 6.04
N ASP A 771 -31.92 -12.95 5.53
CA ASP A 771 -30.58 -12.43 5.22
C ASP A 771 -29.97 -11.61 6.37
N LEU A 772 -30.81 -11.10 7.28
CA LEU A 772 -30.43 -10.05 8.22
C LEU A 772 -31.13 -10.18 9.57
N VAL A 773 -30.31 -10.15 10.61
CA VAL A 773 -30.69 -9.97 12.00
C VAL A 773 -30.13 -8.62 12.47
N GLU A 774 -30.99 -7.66 12.75
CA GLU A 774 -30.59 -6.31 13.14
C GLU A 774 -31.19 -5.91 14.49
N VAL A 775 -30.36 -5.39 15.40
CA VAL A 775 -30.78 -4.80 16.68
C VAL A 775 -30.37 -3.32 16.67
N ASN A 776 -31.33 -2.43 16.86
CA ASN A 776 -31.09 -1.00 17.00
C ASN A 776 -31.65 -0.51 18.34
N ASN A 777 -30.76 0.01 19.19
CA ASN A 777 -31.13 0.60 20.47
C ASN A 777 -30.54 2.03 20.59
N ASP A 778 -30.86 2.72 21.68
CA ASP A 778 -30.44 4.12 21.92
C ASP A 778 -28.91 4.36 21.87
N ARG A 779 -28.08 3.31 21.92
CA ARG A 779 -26.61 3.40 22.00
C ARG A 779 -25.86 2.66 20.90
N THR A 780 -26.38 1.54 20.42
CA THR A 780 -25.64 0.60 19.56
C THR A 780 -26.51 0.06 18.44
N THR A 781 -25.92 -0.13 17.27
CA THR A 781 -26.49 -0.93 16.17
C THR A 781 -25.71 -2.23 16.04
N LEU A 782 -26.42 -3.36 15.99
CA LEU A 782 -25.88 -4.67 15.65
C LEU A 782 -26.53 -5.15 14.35
N SER A 783 -25.73 -5.57 13.39
CA SER A 783 -26.15 -6.23 12.16
C SER A 783 -25.47 -7.58 12.06
N ALA A 784 -26.24 -8.64 11.87
CA ALA A 784 -25.75 -10.01 11.75
C ALA A 784 -26.34 -10.70 10.51
N THR A 785 -25.48 -11.29 9.69
CA THR A 785 -25.84 -11.99 8.43
C THR A 785 -25.44 -13.46 8.50
N GLU A 786 -26.06 -14.30 7.67
CA GLU A 786 -25.81 -15.76 7.63
C GLU A 786 -26.11 -16.42 9.00
N PHE A 787 -27.32 -16.21 9.54
CA PHE A 787 -27.78 -16.87 10.76
C PHE A 787 -29.14 -17.54 10.55
N GLU A 788 -29.19 -18.87 10.44
CA GLU A 788 -30.46 -19.60 10.22
C GLU A 788 -31.36 -19.64 11.45
N ARG A 789 -30.85 -19.27 12.63
CA ARG A 789 -31.67 -19.18 13.84
C ARG A 789 -31.36 -17.90 14.59
N ALA A 790 -32.40 -17.10 14.85
CA ALA A 790 -32.31 -15.99 15.78
C ALA A 790 -33.34 -16.15 16.90
N THR A 791 -32.91 -15.96 18.14
CA THR A 791 -33.80 -15.85 19.30
C THR A 791 -33.54 -14.52 19.99
N ALA A 792 -34.58 -13.68 20.06
CA ALA A 792 -34.52 -12.38 20.71
C ALA A 792 -35.42 -12.32 21.95
N PHE A 793 -34.92 -11.66 22.98
CA PHE A 793 -35.65 -11.41 24.22
C PHE A 793 -35.80 -9.90 24.39
N SER A 794 -37.04 -9.43 24.60
CA SER A 794 -37.30 -8.03 24.86
C SER A 794 -36.59 -7.55 26.14
N GLY A 795 -36.35 -6.25 26.19
CA GLY A 795 -35.77 -5.56 27.31
C GLY A 795 -36.82 -5.07 28.31
N ASN A 796 -36.50 -3.99 29.01
CA ASN A 796 -37.52 -3.11 29.57
C ASN A 796 -37.80 -2.02 28.53
N GLY A 797 -39.06 -1.67 28.30
CA GLY A 797 -39.39 -0.65 27.32
C GLY A 797 -40.63 -1.02 26.52
N SER A 798 -40.92 -0.21 25.50
CA SER A 798 -41.92 -0.46 24.47
C SER A 798 -41.23 -1.00 23.21
N ASP A 799 -40.73 -2.23 23.29
CA ASP A 799 -39.89 -2.81 22.23
C ASP A 799 -40.72 -3.25 21.01
N THR A 800 -40.11 -3.08 19.83
CA THR A 800 -40.67 -3.47 18.53
C THR A 800 -39.82 -4.55 17.86
N VAL A 801 -40.46 -5.59 17.34
CA VAL A 801 -39.83 -6.57 16.42
C VAL A 801 -40.54 -6.57 15.08
N VAL A 802 -39.76 -6.50 14.00
CA VAL A 802 -40.20 -6.64 12.61
C VAL A 802 -39.67 -7.97 12.09
N PHE A 803 -40.57 -8.82 11.60
CA PHE A 803 -40.22 -10.06 10.91
C PHE A 803 -40.37 -9.85 9.40
N THR A 804 -39.34 -10.21 8.64
CA THR A 804 -39.36 -10.24 7.18
C THR A 804 -39.28 -11.68 6.69
N ASP A 805 -40.22 -12.08 5.86
CA ASP A 805 -40.31 -13.44 5.34
C ASP A 805 -39.56 -13.63 4.00
N SER A 806 -39.70 -14.81 3.40
CA SER A 806 -39.13 -15.15 2.08
C SER A 806 -40.20 -15.04 1.00
N GLU A 807 -39.84 -15.14 -0.29
CA GLU A 807 -40.84 -15.30 -1.37
C GLU A 807 -41.63 -16.65 -1.30
N GLY A 808 -41.20 -17.55 -0.41
CA GLY A 808 -41.66 -18.92 -0.20
C GLY A 808 -42.98 -19.03 0.58
N ASN A 809 -43.30 -20.21 1.13
CA ASN A 809 -44.52 -20.39 1.91
C ASN A 809 -44.19 -20.37 3.40
N ASP A 810 -44.60 -19.32 4.09
CA ASP A 810 -44.10 -19.06 5.43
C ASP A 810 -45.16 -19.19 6.52
N ARG A 811 -44.69 -19.37 7.76
CA ARG A 811 -45.57 -19.56 8.90
C ARG A 811 -45.17 -18.68 10.06
N PHE A 812 -46.12 -17.83 10.46
CA PHE A 812 -46.02 -17.03 11.67
C PHE A 812 -46.88 -17.63 12.80
N LEU A 813 -46.31 -17.74 14.00
CA LEU A 813 -46.98 -18.20 15.20
C LEU A 813 -46.87 -17.15 16.31
N PHE A 814 -47.96 -16.93 17.05
CA PHE A 814 -47.94 -16.16 18.28
C PHE A 814 -48.71 -16.88 19.38
N ALA A 815 -48.06 -17.10 20.52
CA ALA A 815 -48.68 -17.67 21.72
C ALA A 815 -47.90 -17.29 22.98
N ASP A 816 -48.62 -16.94 24.05
CA ASP A 816 -48.07 -16.71 25.39
C ASP A 816 -46.84 -15.77 25.41
N GLY A 817 -46.90 -14.67 24.65
CA GLY A 817 -45.81 -13.67 24.57
C GLY A 817 -44.65 -14.05 23.64
N THR A 818 -44.70 -15.23 23.01
CA THR A 818 -43.69 -15.68 22.03
C THR A 818 -44.21 -15.52 20.61
N SER A 819 -43.46 -14.83 19.76
CA SER A 819 -43.64 -14.80 18.30
C SER A 819 -42.57 -15.65 17.61
N GLN A 820 -42.96 -16.35 16.56
CA GLN A 820 -42.07 -17.20 15.79
C GLN A 820 -42.40 -17.11 14.30
N LEU A 821 -41.41 -16.80 13.46
CA LEU A 821 -41.49 -16.92 12.01
C LEU A 821 -40.62 -18.09 11.56
N ILE A 822 -41.18 -18.98 10.75
CA ILE A 822 -40.47 -20.06 10.06
C ILE A 822 -40.54 -19.73 8.57
N THR A 823 -39.38 -19.47 7.96
CA THR A 823 -39.23 -19.03 6.57
C THR A 823 -38.04 -19.72 5.92
N ASP A 824 -38.21 -20.33 4.73
CA ASP A 824 -37.17 -20.95 3.88
C ASP A 824 -35.94 -21.64 4.55
N GLY A 825 -36.16 -22.33 5.68
CA GLY A 825 -35.10 -23.06 6.41
C GLY A 825 -34.53 -22.30 7.63
N VAL A 826 -34.93 -21.05 7.78
CA VAL A 826 -34.61 -20.13 8.86
C VAL A 826 -35.73 -20.13 9.92
N ASN A 827 -35.35 -19.97 11.18
CA ASN A 827 -36.27 -19.98 12.32
C ASN A 827 -35.99 -18.81 13.26
N MET A 828 -36.89 -17.82 13.23
CA MET A 828 -36.78 -16.59 14.02
C MET A 828 -37.79 -16.60 15.17
N VAL A 829 -37.31 -16.33 16.37
CA VAL A 829 -38.13 -16.35 17.60
C VAL A 829 -37.91 -15.05 18.35
N ALA A 830 -38.99 -14.41 18.80
CA ALA A 830 -38.94 -13.25 19.67
C ALA A 830 -39.86 -13.44 20.89
N HIS A 831 -39.37 -13.03 22.05
CA HIS A 831 -40.08 -13.18 23.33
C HIS A 831 -40.40 -11.82 23.94
N ASP A 832 -41.65 -11.66 24.37
CA ASP A 832 -42.17 -10.58 25.21
C ASP A 832 -42.17 -9.16 24.59
N PHE A 833 -42.09 -9.04 23.27
CA PHE A 833 -42.19 -7.77 22.54
C PHE A 833 -43.59 -7.15 22.62
N THR A 834 -43.65 -5.82 22.73
CA THR A 834 -44.92 -5.07 22.84
C THR A 834 -45.52 -4.70 21.49
N GLN A 835 -44.68 -4.53 20.47
CA GLN A 835 -45.10 -4.30 19.10
C GLN A 835 -44.43 -5.33 18.19
N ILE A 836 -45.24 -6.01 17.38
CA ILE A 836 -44.80 -7.05 16.45
C ILE A 836 -45.34 -6.69 15.07
N VAL A 837 -44.46 -6.60 14.08
CA VAL A 837 -44.82 -6.39 12.68
C VAL A 837 -44.32 -7.59 11.89
N VAL A 838 -45.16 -8.11 11.00
CA VAL A 838 -44.81 -9.22 10.12
C VAL A 838 -45.28 -8.88 8.72
N ASP A 839 -44.33 -8.72 7.81
CA ASP A 839 -44.59 -8.42 6.41
C ASP A 839 -44.42 -9.69 5.59
N ALA A 840 -45.50 -10.15 4.95
CA ALA A 840 -45.44 -11.29 4.06
C ALA A 840 -45.13 -10.87 2.61
N THR A 841 -44.29 -11.63 1.92
CA THR A 841 -43.84 -11.35 0.56
C THR A 841 -43.97 -12.57 -0.33
N GLY A 842 -44.90 -12.56 -1.29
CA GLY A 842 -45.09 -13.73 -2.16
C GLY A 842 -45.84 -14.85 -1.42
N GLY A 843 -45.59 -16.12 -1.78
CA GLY A 843 -46.05 -17.22 -0.94
C GLY A 843 -47.55 -17.52 -0.74
N TYR A 844 -47.78 -18.56 0.06
CA TYR A 844 -49.03 -18.86 0.75
C TYR A 844 -48.78 -18.86 2.25
N ASP A 845 -48.81 -17.66 2.85
CA ASP A 845 -48.35 -17.47 4.23
C ASP A 845 -49.49 -17.61 5.22
N VAL A 846 -49.17 -18.26 6.34
CA VAL A 846 -50.15 -18.61 7.37
C VAL A 846 -49.74 -18.05 8.72
N ALA A 847 -50.58 -17.18 9.27
CA ALA A 847 -50.49 -16.73 10.66
C ALA A 847 -51.41 -17.56 11.57
N GLN A 848 -50.87 -18.01 12.70
CA GLN A 848 -51.60 -18.70 13.76
C GLN A 848 -51.39 -18.00 15.10
N ILE A 849 -52.45 -17.35 15.60
CA ILE A 849 -52.38 -16.45 16.75
C ILE A 849 -53.27 -16.97 17.88
N SER A 850 -52.72 -16.99 19.09
CA SER A 850 -53.46 -17.27 20.33
C SER A 850 -53.68 -15.96 21.09
N GLY A 851 -54.94 -15.70 21.45
CA GLY A 851 -55.35 -14.52 22.20
C GLY A 851 -54.93 -14.54 23.66
N SER A 852 -55.05 -13.38 24.30
CA SER A 852 -54.73 -13.19 25.71
C SER A 852 -55.94 -13.49 26.60
N VAL A 853 -55.77 -13.42 27.92
CA VAL A 853 -56.89 -13.47 28.88
C VAL A 853 -57.58 -12.11 29.08
N ALA A 854 -57.05 -11.04 28.45
CA ALA A 854 -57.63 -9.72 28.46
C ALA A 854 -58.65 -9.58 27.32
N ASN A 855 -59.25 -8.39 27.17
CA ASN A 855 -60.10 -8.12 26.00
C ASN A 855 -59.19 -7.96 24.77
N ASP A 856 -59.37 -8.84 23.79
CA ASP A 856 -58.62 -8.80 22.55
C ASP A 856 -59.42 -8.10 21.43
N GLN A 857 -58.71 -7.38 20.56
CA GLN A 857 -59.30 -6.70 19.40
C GLN A 857 -58.60 -7.11 18.11
N LEU A 858 -59.39 -7.50 17.10
CA LEU A 858 -58.91 -7.78 15.75
C LEU A 858 -59.54 -6.78 14.77
N ASN A 859 -58.74 -6.15 13.92
CA ASN A 859 -59.24 -5.43 12.73
C ASN A 859 -58.55 -5.98 11.50
N ALA A 860 -59.30 -6.37 10.47
CA ALA A 860 -58.74 -6.98 9.27
C ALA A 860 -59.33 -6.40 7.98
N THR A 861 -58.49 -6.33 6.96
CA THR A 861 -58.82 -6.14 5.56
C THR A 861 -58.15 -7.25 4.75
N ARG A 862 -58.31 -7.23 3.42
CA ARG A 862 -57.57 -8.14 2.54
C ARG A 862 -56.04 -7.99 2.67
N GLU A 863 -55.52 -6.78 2.86
CA GLU A 863 -54.08 -6.52 2.82
C GLU A 863 -53.41 -6.49 4.20
N GLN A 864 -54.17 -6.25 5.27
CA GLN A 864 -53.60 -6.07 6.60
C GLN A 864 -54.55 -6.60 7.68
N THR A 865 -53.99 -7.32 8.65
CA THR A 865 -54.66 -7.69 9.90
C THR A 865 -53.89 -7.12 11.10
N THR A 866 -54.58 -6.37 11.94
CA THR A 866 -54.08 -5.90 13.23
C THR A 866 -54.75 -6.67 14.35
N PHE A 867 -53.97 -7.14 15.32
CA PHE A 867 -54.47 -7.86 16.49
C PHE A 867 -53.85 -7.29 17.76
N ARG A 868 -54.66 -6.97 18.75
CA ARG A 868 -54.23 -6.45 20.05
C ARG A 868 -54.52 -7.48 21.13
N ALA A 869 -53.47 -8.13 21.62
CA ALA A 869 -53.50 -9.14 22.68
C ALA A 869 -53.06 -8.52 24.02
N GLY A 870 -53.99 -7.96 24.78
CA GLY A 870 -53.66 -7.25 26.03
C GLY A 870 -52.77 -6.01 25.79
N ILE A 871 -51.48 -6.10 26.13
CA ILE A 871 -50.51 -5.01 25.89
C ILE A 871 -49.74 -5.14 24.58
N THR A 872 -49.75 -6.33 23.96
CA THR A 872 -49.03 -6.60 22.71
C THR A 872 -49.89 -6.23 21.51
N ALA A 873 -49.32 -5.49 20.56
CA ALA A 873 -49.92 -5.20 19.27
C ALA A 873 -49.18 -5.98 18.17
N ILE A 874 -49.95 -6.64 17.30
CA ILE A 874 -49.44 -7.45 16.19
C ILE A 874 -50.03 -6.92 14.90
N GLU A 875 -49.17 -6.57 13.95
CA GLU A 875 -49.52 -6.18 12.59
C GLU A 875 -49.03 -7.27 11.64
N MET A 876 -49.95 -7.81 10.83
CA MET A 876 -49.70 -8.86 9.86
C MET A 876 -50.13 -8.37 8.49
N ASN A 877 -49.17 -8.18 7.59
CA ASN A 877 -49.40 -7.62 6.27
C ASN A 877 -49.33 -8.72 5.19
N HIS A 878 -50.25 -8.69 4.23
CA HIS A 878 -50.31 -9.54 3.03
C HIS A 878 -50.43 -11.06 3.23
N PHE A 879 -50.74 -11.53 4.45
CA PHE A 879 -50.92 -12.96 4.72
C PHE A 879 -52.07 -13.59 3.91
N SER A 880 -51.79 -14.75 3.31
CA SER A 880 -52.81 -15.56 2.63
C SER A 880 -53.87 -16.13 3.59
N ARG A 881 -53.47 -16.41 4.85
CA ARG A 881 -54.40 -16.89 5.87
C ARG A 881 -54.01 -16.46 7.27
N VAL A 882 -54.95 -15.85 7.99
CA VAL A 882 -54.81 -15.50 9.41
C VAL A 882 -55.83 -16.26 10.24
N ASN A 883 -55.37 -17.07 11.21
CA ASN A 883 -56.25 -17.75 12.17
C ASN A 883 -55.97 -17.22 13.58
N VAL A 884 -56.99 -16.64 14.22
CA VAL A 884 -56.90 -16.10 15.57
C VAL A 884 -57.86 -16.84 16.50
N VAL A 885 -57.32 -17.38 17.59
CA VAL A 885 -58.08 -18.13 18.60
C VAL A 885 -58.07 -17.34 19.90
N ALA A 886 -59.21 -16.78 20.30
CA ALA A 886 -59.35 -16.10 21.57
C ALA A 886 -59.22 -17.08 22.74
N ASN A 887 -58.63 -16.63 23.85
CA ASN A 887 -58.78 -17.32 25.12
C ASN A 887 -60.19 -17.00 25.60
N PHE A 888 -61.06 -17.97 25.88
CA PHE A 888 -62.50 -17.77 26.16
C PHE A 888 -62.81 -17.00 27.49
N GLN A 889 -61.97 -16.05 27.88
CA GLN A 889 -62.00 -15.15 29.03
C GLN A 889 -61.69 -13.73 28.55
N GLY A 890 -62.54 -12.77 28.90
CA GLY A 890 -62.48 -11.43 28.33
C GLY A 890 -63.69 -11.16 27.43
N TYR A 891 -63.70 -9.98 26.81
CA TYR A 891 -64.66 -9.60 25.79
C TYR A 891 -63.91 -9.27 24.51
N ASP A 892 -63.90 -10.23 23.58
CA ASP A 892 -63.10 -10.17 22.37
C ASP A 892 -63.94 -9.78 21.18
N SER A 893 -63.44 -8.81 20.40
CA SER A 893 -64.14 -8.24 19.25
C SER A 893 -63.29 -8.29 17.97
N ALA A 894 -63.94 -8.57 16.85
CA ALA A 894 -63.33 -8.55 15.52
C ALA A 894 -64.12 -7.65 14.57
N GLU A 895 -63.44 -6.81 13.80
CA GLU A 895 -63.99 -6.03 12.69
C GLU A 895 -63.25 -6.41 11.41
N ILE A 896 -63.98 -6.88 10.40
CA ILE A 896 -63.42 -7.33 9.13
C ILE A 896 -64.09 -6.55 8.00
N VAL A 897 -63.29 -5.91 7.15
CA VAL A 897 -63.74 -5.15 5.98
C VAL A 897 -63.38 -5.91 4.72
N GLY A 898 -64.38 -6.19 3.91
CA GLY A 898 -64.29 -6.87 2.62
C GLY A 898 -63.63 -6.04 1.53
N THR A 899 -63.61 -6.61 0.33
CA THR A 899 -63.05 -6.05 -0.88
C THR A 899 -64.14 -5.39 -1.74
N ASP A 900 -63.79 -4.93 -2.95
CA ASP A 900 -64.78 -4.55 -3.96
C ASP A 900 -65.23 -5.76 -4.84
N GLY A 901 -64.80 -6.98 -4.48
CA GLY A 901 -65.12 -8.24 -5.15
C GLY A 901 -66.13 -9.10 -4.38
N ASP A 902 -66.33 -10.35 -4.81
CA ASP A 902 -67.31 -11.25 -4.17
C ASP A 902 -66.70 -11.96 -2.94
N ASP A 903 -67.05 -11.52 -1.73
CA ASP A 903 -66.56 -12.08 -0.47
C ASP A 903 -67.57 -13.06 0.18
N GLN A 904 -67.06 -13.91 1.08
CA GLN A 904 -67.87 -14.86 1.86
C GLN A 904 -67.64 -14.75 3.36
N PHE A 905 -68.69 -14.47 4.12
CA PHE A 905 -68.68 -14.49 5.59
C PHE A 905 -69.36 -15.74 6.15
N ILE A 906 -68.60 -16.62 6.78
CA ILE A 906 -69.06 -17.91 7.30
C ILE A 906 -69.01 -17.87 8.82
N VAL A 907 -70.12 -18.20 9.47
CA VAL A 907 -70.28 -18.16 10.93
C VAL A 907 -70.86 -19.48 11.43
N ASP A 908 -70.28 -19.99 12.51
CA ASP A 908 -70.83 -21.07 13.33
C ASP A 908 -70.88 -20.66 14.81
N SER A 909 -71.41 -21.55 15.67
CA SER A 909 -71.53 -21.31 17.12
C SER A 909 -70.22 -21.01 17.89
N THR A 910 -69.05 -21.17 17.25
CA THR A 910 -67.72 -21.03 17.84
C THR A 910 -66.73 -20.20 17.01
N SER A 911 -66.99 -19.96 15.72
CA SER A 911 -66.06 -19.27 14.84
C SER A 911 -66.74 -18.39 13.78
N GLY A 912 -66.03 -17.32 13.38
CA GLY A 912 -66.33 -16.50 12.22
C GLY A 912 -65.19 -16.57 11.23
N SER A 913 -65.47 -16.61 9.93
CA SER A 913 -64.45 -16.65 8.87
C SER A 913 -64.87 -15.78 7.70
N VAL A 914 -63.97 -14.96 7.20
CA VAL A 914 -64.13 -14.23 5.93
C VAL A 914 -63.18 -14.83 4.91
N ILE A 915 -63.72 -15.15 3.73
CA ILE A 915 -62.95 -15.50 2.53
C ILE A 915 -63.09 -14.31 1.59
N PHE A 916 -62.00 -13.60 1.36
CA PHE A 916 -61.97 -12.45 0.46
C PHE A 916 -61.95 -12.90 -1.01
N ASP A 917 -62.37 -12.02 -1.92
CA ASP A 917 -62.11 -12.16 -3.34
C ASP A 917 -60.58 -12.28 -3.58
N GLY A 918 -60.20 -13.20 -4.46
CA GLY A 918 -58.81 -13.63 -4.61
C GLY A 918 -58.33 -14.69 -3.59
N GLY A 919 -59.14 -15.06 -2.60
CA GLY A 919 -58.98 -16.31 -1.83
C GLY A 919 -58.24 -16.22 -0.48
N ALA A 920 -57.87 -15.03 -0.01
CA ALA A 920 -57.29 -14.85 1.32
C ALA A 920 -58.34 -15.10 2.42
N ILE A 921 -57.92 -15.58 3.59
CA ILE A 921 -58.85 -16.03 4.64
C ILE A 921 -58.47 -15.43 6.00
N VAL A 922 -59.45 -14.80 6.68
CA VAL A 922 -59.34 -14.43 8.10
C VAL A 922 -60.34 -15.25 8.90
N ARG A 923 -59.87 -16.00 9.89
CA ARG A 923 -60.69 -16.85 10.76
C ARG A 923 -60.50 -16.48 12.22
N THR A 924 -61.60 -16.18 12.89
CA THR A 924 -61.68 -15.90 14.33
C THR A 924 -62.39 -17.06 15.06
N VAL A 925 -61.86 -17.51 16.18
CA VAL A 925 -62.45 -18.57 17.02
C VAL A 925 -62.60 -18.05 18.44
N GLY A 926 -63.80 -18.18 19.01
CA GLY A 926 -64.08 -17.80 20.40
C GLY A 926 -64.36 -16.32 20.65
N PHE A 927 -64.40 -15.49 19.60
CA PHE A 927 -64.72 -14.06 19.70
C PHE A 927 -66.21 -13.85 20.01
N GLY A 928 -66.50 -12.95 20.95
CA GLY A 928 -67.86 -12.65 21.38
C GLY A 928 -68.62 -11.78 20.38
N ASP A 929 -67.93 -10.84 19.73
CA ASP A 929 -68.50 -9.96 18.72
C ASP A 929 -67.67 -9.96 17.44
N VAL A 930 -68.29 -10.25 16.29
CA VAL A 930 -67.64 -10.26 14.98
C VAL A 930 -68.44 -9.44 13.99
N SER A 931 -67.87 -8.33 13.50
CA SER A 931 -68.47 -7.48 12.47
C SER A 931 -67.82 -7.74 11.12
N PHE A 932 -68.63 -7.80 10.07
CA PHE A 932 -68.21 -7.88 8.68
C PHE A 932 -68.93 -6.81 7.85
N ALA A 933 -68.20 -6.09 7.01
CA ALA A 933 -68.74 -5.20 5.99
C ALA A 933 -68.23 -5.65 4.62
N GLY A 934 -69.12 -6.10 3.72
CA GLY A 934 -68.73 -6.70 2.44
C GLY A 934 -68.08 -5.75 1.46
N GLY A 935 -68.55 -4.50 1.39
CA GLY A 935 -68.07 -3.53 0.41
C GLY A 935 -68.91 -3.56 -0.87
N ALA A 936 -68.25 -3.50 -2.02
CA ALA A 936 -68.91 -3.65 -3.32
C ALA A 936 -68.75 -5.09 -3.80
N GLY A 937 -69.71 -5.61 -4.57
CA GLY A 937 -69.63 -6.99 -5.07
C GLY A 937 -70.95 -7.72 -4.90
N TYR A 938 -70.89 -9.05 -4.97
CA TYR A 938 -71.98 -9.93 -4.54
C TYR A 938 -71.53 -10.77 -3.35
N ASP A 939 -71.68 -10.20 -2.17
CA ASP A 939 -71.21 -10.78 -0.92
C ASP A 939 -72.24 -11.74 -0.33
N THR A 940 -71.72 -12.80 0.29
CA THR A 940 -72.57 -13.85 0.87
C THR A 940 -72.22 -14.12 2.32
N SER A 941 -73.24 -14.34 3.15
CA SER A 941 -73.08 -14.81 4.52
C SER A 941 -73.73 -16.17 4.73
N PHE A 942 -73.02 -17.09 5.38
CA PHE A 942 -73.48 -18.43 5.73
C PHE A 942 -73.42 -18.57 7.25
N LEU A 943 -74.59 -18.70 7.87
CA LEU A 943 -74.79 -18.70 9.32
C LEU A 943 -75.27 -20.08 9.75
N THR A 944 -74.56 -20.70 10.69
CA THR A 944 -74.94 -21.98 11.29
C THR A 944 -75.17 -21.81 12.78
N GLY A 945 -76.37 -22.16 13.22
CA GLY A 945 -76.79 -22.11 14.62
C GLY A 945 -76.10 -23.13 15.52
N SER A 946 -76.37 -22.97 16.81
CA SER A 946 -76.01 -23.87 17.89
C SER A 946 -77.15 -24.86 18.15
N VAL A 947 -77.01 -25.71 19.16
CA VAL A 947 -78.12 -26.60 19.62
C VAL A 947 -79.10 -25.90 20.57
N GLY A 948 -78.90 -24.62 20.84
CA GLY A 948 -79.75 -23.79 21.69
C GLY A 948 -80.42 -22.70 20.86
N ALA A 949 -81.30 -21.90 21.48
CA ALA A 949 -82.03 -20.85 20.77
C ALA A 949 -81.08 -19.80 20.17
N ASP A 950 -81.13 -19.66 18.85
CA ASP A 950 -80.40 -18.66 18.09
C ASP A 950 -81.33 -17.61 17.49
N VAL A 951 -80.81 -16.42 17.22
CA VAL A 951 -81.60 -15.29 16.70
C VAL A 951 -80.91 -14.66 15.51
N LEU A 952 -81.61 -14.56 14.38
CA LEU A 952 -81.23 -13.74 13.24
C LEU A 952 -82.18 -12.54 13.15
N ASP A 953 -81.65 -11.33 13.22
CA ASP A 953 -82.37 -10.07 13.15
C ASP A 953 -81.84 -9.27 11.94
N VAL A 954 -82.67 -9.06 10.92
CA VAL A 954 -82.26 -8.45 9.66
C VAL A 954 -83.10 -7.22 9.36
N ASN A 955 -82.42 -6.15 8.97
CA ASN A 955 -83.02 -4.94 8.42
C ASN A 955 -82.35 -4.52 7.11
N SER A 956 -82.78 -3.41 6.53
CA SER A 956 -82.24 -2.89 5.26
C SER A 956 -80.76 -2.48 5.30
N GLU A 957 -80.16 -2.31 6.48
CA GLU A 957 -78.75 -1.88 6.64
C GLU A 957 -77.81 -3.02 7.08
N ARG A 958 -78.33 -4.05 7.76
CA ARG A 958 -77.51 -5.10 8.39
C ARG A 958 -78.29 -6.37 8.78
N ALA A 959 -77.57 -7.47 8.88
CA ALA A 959 -78.00 -8.70 9.54
C ALA A 959 -77.22 -8.90 10.85
N ILE A 960 -77.93 -9.04 11.97
CA ILE A 960 -77.36 -9.39 13.28
C ILE A 960 -77.73 -10.83 13.60
N PHE A 961 -76.73 -11.69 13.74
CA PHE A 961 -76.93 -13.08 14.14
C PHE A 961 -76.37 -13.31 15.54
N ARG A 962 -77.12 -14.00 16.39
CA ARG A 962 -76.72 -14.35 17.75
C ARG A 962 -76.84 -15.85 17.89
N THR A 963 -75.70 -16.51 18.08
CA THR A 963 -75.64 -17.96 18.28
C THR A 963 -74.68 -18.32 19.39
N GLY A 964 -75.15 -19.12 20.35
CA GLY A 964 -74.38 -19.47 21.54
C GLY A 964 -73.85 -18.23 22.29
N LYS A 965 -72.53 -18.01 22.24
CA LYS A 965 -71.86 -16.84 22.85
C LYS A 965 -71.42 -15.77 21.83
N ILE A 966 -71.66 -16.00 20.55
CA ILE A 966 -71.19 -15.15 19.46
C ILE A 966 -72.35 -14.29 18.98
N GLN A 967 -72.10 -12.99 18.86
CA GLN A 967 -72.92 -12.07 18.12
C GLN A 967 -72.14 -11.62 16.88
N THR A 968 -72.75 -11.72 15.70
CA THR A 968 -72.16 -11.22 14.47
C THR A 968 -73.02 -10.16 13.84
N VAL A 969 -72.39 -9.16 13.23
CA VAL A 969 -73.05 -8.09 12.48
C VAL A 969 -72.50 -8.09 11.06
N ALA A 970 -73.32 -8.45 10.09
CA ALA A 970 -72.98 -8.37 8.67
C ALA A 970 -73.66 -7.14 8.05
N ARG A 971 -72.90 -6.30 7.34
CA ARG A 971 -73.38 -5.13 6.59
C ARG A 971 -72.92 -5.27 5.15
N GLU A 972 -73.64 -4.64 4.23
CA GLU A 972 -73.25 -4.65 2.80
C GLU A 972 -73.11 -6.11 2.31
N VAL A 973 -74.17 -6.92 2.48
CA VAL A 973 -74.19 -8.33 2.07
C VAL A 973 -75.45 -8.62 1.27
N GLU A 974 -75.30 -9.09 0.03
CA GLU A 974 -76.42 -9.32 -0.90
C GLU A 974 -77.16 -10.63 -0.60
N SER A 975 -76.53 -11.63 0.02
CA SER A 975 -77.23 -12.86 0.42
C SER A 975 -76.82 -13.41 1.77
N THR A 976 -77.82 -13.71 2.61
CA THR A 976 -77.63 -14.41 3.90
C THR A 976 -78.33 -15.75 3.87
N ARG A 977 -77.62 -16.81 4.27
CA ARG A 977 -78.18 -18.15 4.46
C ARG A 977 -78.01 -18.59 5.90
N LEU A 978 -79.12 -18.94 6.55
CA LEU A 978 -79.15 -19.45 7.92
C LEU A 978 -79.58 -20.92 7.93
N ASN A 979 -78.85 -21.72 8.69
CA ASN A 979 -79.28 -23.02 9.19
C ASN A 979 -79.35 -22.97 10.71
N GLY A 980 -80.54 -23.04 11.30
CA GLY A 980 -80.77 -22.86 12.74
C GLY A 980 -80.24 -24.00 13.62
N ALA A 981 -80.10 -25.23 13.10
CA ALA A 981 -79.64 -26.40 13.87
C ALA A 981 -80.50 -26.79 15.10
N GLY A 982 -81.63 -26.11 15.33
CA GLY A 982 -82.70 -26.44 16.28
C GLY A 982 -82.44 -25.93 17.69
N GLY A 983 -83.46 -25.42 18.37
CA GLY A 983 -83.28 -24.92 19.74
C GLY A 983 -84.29 -23.88 20.23
N GLY A 984 -85.34 -23.58 19.45
CA GLY A 984 -86.19 -22.41 19.65
C GLY A 984 -85.70 -21.21 18.84
N ASP A 985 -85.27 -21.43 17.60
CA ASP A 985 -84.56 -20.42 16.79
C ASP A 985 -85.54 -19.43 16.16
N ALA A 986 -85.15 -18.16 16.14
CA ALA A 986 -86.00 -17.06 15.72
C ALA A 986 -85.37 -16.21 14.62
N VAL A 987 -86.15 -15.91 13.59
CA VAL A 987 -85.79 -14.97 12.52
C VAL A 987 -86.70 -13.74 12.61
N TYR A 988 -86.12 -12.57 12.73
CA TYR A 988 -86.79 -11.27 12.73
C TYR A 988 -86.38 -10.50 11.48
N LEU A 989 -87.35 -10.01 10.74
CA LEU A 989 -87.15 -9.20 9.52
C LEU A 989 -87.83 -7.84 9.74
N ASP A 990 -87.03 -6.82 10.05
CA ASP A 990 -87.47 -5.48 10.45
C ASP A 990 -87.04 -4.40 9.44
N ASP A 991 -88.02 -3.69 8.87
CA ASP A 991 -87.93 -2.52 7.98
C ASP A 991 -87.50 -2.77 6.52
N VAL A 992 -88.40 -2.39 5.62
CA VAL A 992 -88.33 -2.62 4.18
C VAL A 992 -89.00 -1.46 3.47
N GLN A 993 -88.21 -0.64 2.77
CA GLN A 993 -88.72 0.54 2.07
C GLN A 993 -89.36 0.17 0.71
N SER A 994 -89.69 -1.11 0.42
CA SER A 994 -90.16 -1.52 -0.91
C SER A 994 -90.93 -2.87 -0.97
N LEU A 995 -90.97 -3.50 -2.16
CA LEU A 995 -91.84 -4.62 -2.55
C LEU A 995 -91.24 -5.98 -2.12
N ASP A 996 -91.47 -6.36 -0.87
CA ASP A 996 -90.86 -7.59 -0.34
C ASP A 996 -91.65 -8.84 -0.66
N VAL A 997 -90.90 -9.93 -0.83
CA VAL A 997 -91.44 -11.25 -1.11
C VAL A 997 -90.91 -12.22 -0.08
N ILE A 998 -91.80 -12.83 0.70
CA ILE A 998 -91.48 -13.97 1.56
C ILE A 998 -92.12 -15.22 0.96
N ALA A 999 -91.32 -16.25 0.70
CA ALA A 999 -91.79 -17.57 0.30
C ALA A 999 -91.33 -18.62 1.31
N ALA A 1000 -92.24 -19.47 1.81
CA ALA A 1000 -91.88 -20.52 2.75
C ALA A 1000 -92.64 -21.83 2.52
N ILE A 1001 -91.94 -22.95 2.72
CA ILE A 1001 -92.50 -24.31 2.62
C ILE A 1001 -91.75 -25.24 3.59
N GLY A 1002 -92.49 -26.01 4.39
CA GLY A 1002 -91.90 -26.85 5.45
C GLY A 1002 -91.10 -26.01 6.45
N ASP A 1003 -89.84 -26.38 6.64
CA ASP A 1003 -88.86 -25.76 7.54
C ASP A 1003 -87.96 -24.71 6.85
N ARG A 1004 -88.26 -24.34 5.60
CA ARG A 1004 -87.47 -23.39 4.80
C ARG A 1004 -88.25 -22.12 4.49
N ALA A 1005 -87.62 -20.97 4.70
CA ALA A 1005 -88.11 -19.67 4.27
C ALA A 1005 -87.07 -18.93 3.43
N VAL A 1006 -87.53 -18.22 2.41
CA VAL A 1006 -86.72 -17.31 1.58
C VAL A 1006 -87.41 -15.95 1.58
N ALA A 1007 -86.69 -14.92 2.00
CA ALA A 1007 -87.12 -13.54 1.93
C ALA A 1007 -86.21 -12.75 0.97
N VAL A 1008 -86.78 -11.83 0.22
CA VAL A 1008 -86.02 -10.84 -0.56
C VAL A 1008 -86.45 -9.48 -0.06
N LEU A 1009 -85.53 -8.79 0.62
CA LEU A 1009 -85.69 -7.44 1.16
C LEU A 1009 -84.84 -6.52 0.29
N GLU A 1010 -85.47 -5.74 -0.59
CA GLU A 1010 -84.76 -4.92 -1.59
C GLU A 1010 -83.73 -5.69 -2.43
N GLN A 1011 -82.43 -5.51 -2.16
CA GLN A 1011 -81.32 -6.21 -2.83
C GLN A 1011 -80.73 -7.35 -2.00
N HIS A 1012 -81.23 -7.56 -0.77
CA HIS A 1012 -80.76 -8.59 0.16
C HIS A 1012 -81.64 -9.84 0.12
N ARG A 1013 -81.06 -10.98 -0.28
CA ARG A 1013 -81.72 -12.29 -0.29
C ARG A 1013 -81.39 -13.08 0.97
N ILE A 1014 -82.39 -13.36 1.78
CA ILE A 1014 -82.28 -14.15 3.01
C ILE A 1014 -82.90 -15.54 2.77
N GLU A 1015 -82.20 -16.58 3.19
CA GLU A 1015 -82.69 -17.96 3.16
C GLU A 1015 -82.45 -18.60 4.51
N ALA A 1016 -83.51 -18.99 5.22
CA ALA A 1016 -83.45 -19.62 6.54
C ALA A 1016 -84.03 -21.04 6.49
N THR A 1017 -83.39 -21.95 7.23
CA THR A 1017 -83.79 -23.35 7.40
C THR A 1017 -83.64 -23.78 8.86
N GLU A 1018 -84.39 -24.80 9.27
CA GLU A 1018 -84.32 -25.38 10.63
C GLU A 1018 -84.54 -24.36 11.76
N PHE A 1019 -85.58 -23.52 11.66
CA PHE A 1019 -85.94 -22.52 12.68
C PHE A 1019 -87.38 -22.69 13.18
N ASP A 1020 -87.71 -22.12 14.34
CA ASP A 1020 -88.99 -22.33 15.04
C ASP A 1020 -89.94 -21.12 14.95
N PHE A 1021 -89.40 -19.91 14.80
CA PHE A 1021 -90.16 -18.66 14.80
C PHE A 1021 -89.70 -17.69 13.70
N LEU A 1022 -90.64 -17.08 12.98
CA LEU A 1022 -90.40 -15.99 12.03
C LEU A 1022 -91.33 -14.82 12.35
N GLU A 1023 -90.76 -13.64 12.58
CA GLU A 1023 -91.50 -12.38 12.63
C GLU A 1023 -91.04 -11.46 11.50
N ALA A 1024 -91.98 -10.96 10.70
CA ALA A 1024 -91.69 -10.01 9.63
C ALA A 1024 -92.59 -8.77 9.75
N SER A 1025 -91.97 -7.60 9.80
CA SER A 1025 -92.63 -6.31 10.00
C SER A 1025 -92.59 -5.45 8.74
N ALA A 1026 -93.74 -5.27 8.09
CA ALA A 1026 -93.89 -4.32 6.98
C ALA A 1026 -94.18 -2.92 7.52
N VAL A 1027 -93.30 -1.96 7.22
CA VAL A 1027 -93.42 -0.55 7.62
C VAL A 1027 -93.64 0.27 6.33
N ASP A 1028 -94.60 1.19 6.32
CA ASP A 1028 -94.90 2.14 5.21
C ASP A 1028 -95.71 1.67 3.98
N GLY A 1029 -97.03 1.51 4.14
CA GLY A 1029 -98.05 1.87 3.12
C GLY A 1029 -98.08 1.15 1.76
N VAL A 1030 -97.11 0.30 1.46
CA VAL A 1030 -97.02 -0.59 0.29
C VAL A 1030 -97.37 -2.01 0.74
N ILE A 1031 -98.06 -2.77 -0.12
CA ILE A 1031 -98.47 -4.14 0.20
C ILE A 1031 -97.30 -5.09 -0.08
N ALA A 1032 -96.71 -5.66 0.99
CA ALA A 1032 -95.74 -6.74 0.89
C ALA A 1032 -96.45 -8.07 0.54
N THR A 1033 -95.75 -8.99 -0.12
CA THR A 1033 -96.35 -10.27 -0.55
C THR A 1033 -95.74 -11.47 0.16
N TYR A 1034 -96.59 -12.44 0.50
CA TYR A 1034 -96.13 -13.72 1.05
C TYR A 1034 -96.76 -14.91 0.33
N ASP A 1035 -96.01 -16.00 0.24
CA ASP A 1035 -96.45 -17.31 -0.23
C ASP A 1035 -95.96 -18.38 0.75
N MET A 1036 -96.83 -18.81 1.65
CA MET A 1036 -96.50 -19.78 2.70
C MET A 1036 -97.40 -21.01 2.60
N GLU A 1037 -96.81 -22.17 2.31
CA GLU A 1037 -97.52 -23.43 2.17
C GLU A 1037 -96.97 -24.47 3.16
N ARG A 1038 -97.82 -24.96 4.08
CA ARG A 1038 -97.48 -26.05 5.02
C ARG A 1038 -96.13 -25.82 5.74
N VAL A 1039 -96.02 -24.69 6.42
CA VAL A 1039 -94.83 -24.35 7.22
C VAL A 1039 -94.81 -25.11 8.55
N ASP A 1040 -93.61 -25.44 9.00
CA ASP A 1040 -93.35 -26.19 10.24
C ASP A 1040 -92.92 -25.30 11.43
N PHE A 1041 -93.02 -23.97 11.28
CA PHE A 1041 -92.65 -22.94 12.26
C PHE A 1041 -93.79 -21.96 12.56
N GLU A 1042 -93.69 -21.19 13.66
CA GLU A 1042 -94.63 -20.11 13.97
C GLU A 1042 -94.27 -18.83 13.22
N ALA A 1043 -95.23 -18.23 12.50
CA ALA A 1043 -95.02 -17.01 11.71
C ALA A 1043 -95.92 -15.86 12.18
N VAL A 1044 -95.33 -14.69 12.44
CA VAL A 1044 -96.03 -13.45 12.79
C VAL A 1044 -95.73 -12.37 11.74
N LEU A 1045 -96.74 -12.01 10.95
CA LEU A 1045 -96.65 -10.93 9.97
C LEU A 1045 -97.30 -9.66 10.54
N ARG A 1046 -96.51 -8.60 10.71
CA ARG A 1046 -97.00 -7.28 11.16
C ARG A 1046 -97.04 -6.30 9.99
N GLY A 1047 -98.08 -5.46 9.92
CA GLY A 1047 -98.27 -4.51 8.81
C GLY A 1047 -99.23 -4.98 7.72
N GLN A 1048 -99.09 -4.47 6.49
CA GLN A 1048 -99.96 -4.81 5.35
C GLN A 1048 -99.34 -5.88 4.44
N TRP A 1049 -99.84 -7.12 4.57
CA TRP A 1049 -99.39 -8.28 3.80
C TRP A 1049 -100.51 -8.82 2.91
N GLN A 1050 -100.18 -9.17 1.67
CA GLN A 1050 -101.08 -9.86 0.74
C GLN A 1050 -100.53 -11.24 0.38
N GLN A 1051 -101.36 -12.26 0.56
CA GLN A 1051 -101.02 -13.60 0.08
C GLN A 1051 -101.01 -13.60 -1.45
N ARG A 1052 -99.94 -14.14 -2.03
CA ARG A 1052 -99.77 -14.22 -3.49
C ARG A 1052 -100.66 -15.28 -4.13
#